data_AF-K3VG34-F1
#
_entry.id   AF-K3VG34-F1
#
_cell.length_a   1.000
_cell.length_b   1.000
_cell.length_c   1.000
_cell.angle_alpha   90.00
_cell.angle_beta   90.00
_cell.angle_gamma   90.00
#
_symmetry.space_group_name_H-M   'P 1'
#
loop_
_entity.id
_entity.type
_entity.pdbx_description
1 polymer ?
#
loop_
_entity_poly.entity_id
_entity_poly.type
_entity_poly.pdbx_seq_one_letter_code
_entity_poly.pdbx_strand_id
1 'polypeptide(L)'
;MASPNYSGLCWEIRQEFAKGFKKAPGNVEFATRALVKGVMSEDRLQRLYENLMAENDMPAHDSQFGAQQFSTVVADKNLYHFLAVLMYAPCSIKAAKSFVETLVLGPESQEAKEWPEENPYLLPAREEHLGLFTDPKDVNYFLTNQRPFCTIVAGGPGMVTIDNDDLRKLPWLSERWICSGSFGAVYEVQVAEGHLTMDQNLENTYEGPKAIARKDFIYADNAETSFQKEWKAISDIFNSKWKHENIVKSFGRIECKGQPSTFSLLMPLASMDLDKYIQDYPEAIVNDRVSRQLLVRATMGLADGLKFLHQGLNTEDGKENLICYHMDLRPSNILVFNVGRPDMSWKLSDFGLSRVKPKSRADVSDLSRIFRKRGSDQHSKATATANLRGQATYQPREAQDQGKTMNEKSDVWSLGCIVSMLFTFMENGLDGIERFSDLRHNSSNRGMDVFYQHNKTIPTYSINKGVTKQHDKLIEAAKERHATEGKILSFILKWLEREVLVIDQDERCAAADIFQRLKTTLERYKDMGVDPSPQTSSRSPTFLKKAKSMTRSTWSGLRGSSGVNHKKTSATQTDMSQWRLGIEKGMRFRSSDSSPNGEFLVYWNDQTMKLFSDTAVITSVPSFQSGHASTYSESSRSKDQVLTSPGQHVLQSTRQSWISGVLTDRYLIAAATDGTDTFKCYIFDIESDSRLGTYSQITLADMGQGIHKLITPPDGPPDKPSFACILNDDNNGRCSILIARIDPDTSIPLNGQPGEEALSPCGIQLTYLPVPSQNLARQDAVIHLLRQIICPLQWRAIDIEHVALQTRDEVYVVVRCASDLSLHLFTIERPGVLRRDLNLNANGDNGERLFTDMICFSNADDSRKTDVIVVAQRESIFHFTFNGVDNDPKVVRYLPVKNYWILKIARDEPGSILALGTHSGNNNIFLLSIKLKGRIMRPDPKKLAELHGISITHQPKLSLLRGANGSIAQVTAATPDGHYRVYRLDLTGVLDT
;
A
#
# COMPACT_ATOMS: atom_id res chain seq x y z
N MET A 1 2.48 38.30 -41.68
CA MET A 1 3.71 37.47 -41.59
C MET A 1 3.27 36.02 -41.65
N ALA A 2 4.04 35.12 -42.27
CA ALA A 2 3.67 33.70 -42.28
C ALA A 2 3.73 33.12 -40.87
N SER A 3 2.82 32.19 -40.54
CA SER A 3 2.92 31.41 -39.30
C SER A 3 4.27 30.68 -39.26
N PRO A 4 5.02 30.69 -38.14
CA PRO A 4 6.23 29.90 -38.04
C PRO A 4 5.87 28.42 -38.12
N ASN A 5 6.62 27.67 -38.92
CA ASN A 5 6.52 26.21 -38.97
C ASN A 5 6.82 25.58 -37.59
N TYR A 6 6.47 24.31 -37.43
CA TYR A 6 6.66 23.55 -36.17
C TYR A 6 8.04 23.79 -35.51
N SER A 7 9.13 23.75 -36.29
CA SER A 7 10.50 23.98 -35.81
C SER A 7 10.71 25.39 -35.24
N GLY A 8 10.10 26.42 -35.84
CA GLY A 8 10.13 27.80 -35.35
C GLY A 8 9.36 27.96 -34.04
N LEU A 9 8.17 27.37 -33.94
CA LEU A 9 7.37 27.38 -32.70
C LEU A 9 8.10 26.67 -31.53
N CYS A 10 8.73 25.52 -31.78
CA CYS A 10 9.56 24.84 -30.79
C CYS A 10 10.80 25.68 -30.38
N TRP A 11 11.36 26.50 -31.28
CA TRP A 11 12.44 27.42 -30.93
C TRP A 11 11.96 28.56 -30.03
N GLU A 12 10.81 29.18 -30.34
CA GLU A 12 10.17 30.20 -29.48
C GLU A 12 9.95 29.64 -28.04
N ILE A 13 9.34 28.46 -27.94
CA ILE A 13 9.03 27.80 -26.66
C ILE A 13 10.30 27.45 -25.86
N ARG A 14 11.35 26.94 -26.52
CA ARG A 14 12.65 26.70 -25.87
C ARG A 14 13.25 27.96 -25.25
N GLN A 15 13.18 29.09 -25.96
CA GLN A 15 13.74 30.37 -25.48
C GLN A 15 12.98 30.90 -24.26
N GLU A 16 11.67 30.64 -24.14
CA GLU A 16 10.90 31.05 -22.97
C GLU A 16 11.11 30.14 -21.77
N PHE A 17 11.14 28.82 -21.96
CA PHE A 17 11.48 27.91 -20.87
C PHE A 17 12.88 28.18 -20.30
N ALA A 18 13.89 28.39 -21.16
CA ALA A 18 15.25 28.74 -20.74
C ALA A 18 15.34 30.06 -19.94
N LYS A 19 14.42 31.01 -20.17
CA LYS A 19 14.34 32.27 -19.39
C LYS A 19 13.51 32.13 -18.12
N GLY A 20 12.53 31.22 -18.11
CA GLY A 20 11.54 31.07 -17.05
C GLY A 20 11.87 30.02 -15.99
N PHE A 21 12.78 29.07 -16.26
CA PHE A 21 13.16 28.04 -15.29
C PHE A 21 13.63 28.64 -13.96
N LYS A 22 13.13 28.07 -12.86
CA LYS A 22 13.59 28.35 -11.51
C LYS A 22 14.84 27.53 -11.23
N LYS A 23 15.63 27.97 -10.25
CA LYS A 23 16.84 27.28 -9.80
C LYS A 23 16.63 26.79 -8.38
N ALA A 24 16.76 25.48 -8.18
CA ALA A 24 16.83 24.87 -6.87
C ALA A 24 18.24 25.06 -6.26
N PRO A 25 18.42 24.86 -4.94
CA PRO A 25 19.73 24.74 -4.33
C PRO A 25 20.65 23.80 -5.13
N GLY A 26 21.87 24.24 -5.41
CA GLY A 26 22.80 23.55 -6.31
C GLY A 26 22.67 23.90 -7.79
N ASN A 27 21.97 24.99 -8.16
CA ASN A 27 21.80 25.48 -9.53
C ASN A 27 21.07 24.52 -10.49
N VAL A 28 20.30 23.56 -9.98
CA VAL A 28 19.49 22.66 -10.80
C VAL A 28 18.24 23.40 -11.29
N GLU A 29 18.05 23.46 -12.60
CA GLU A 29 16.92 24.15 -13.24
C GLU A 29 15.66 23.29 -13.28
N PHE A 30 14.50 23.92 -13.04
CA PHE A 30 13.19 23.29 -13.11
C PHE A 30 12.07 24.25 -13.55
N ALA A 31 11.04 23.71 -14.20
CA ALA A 31 9.83 24.42 -14.57
C ALA A 31 8.81 24.39 -13.42
N THR A 32 8.10 25.51 -13.22
CA THR A 32 6.90 25.53 -12.38
C THR A 32 5.66 25.18 -13.19
N ARG A 33 4.62 24.61 -12.57
CA ARG A 33 3.32 24.39 -13.24
C ARG A 33 2.76 25.68 -13.85
N ALA A 34 2.98 26.82 -13.19
CA ALA A 34 2.59 28.14 -13.68
C ALA A 34 3.37 28.54 -14.96
N LEU A 35 4.69 28.32 -14.99
CA LEU A 35 5.51 28.53 -16.19
C LEU A 35 5.04 27.64 -17.34
N VAL A 36 4.82 26.35 -17.09
CA VAL A 36 4.36 25.40 -18.12
C VAL A 36 3.02 25.84 -18.70
N LYS A 37 2.02 26.16 -17.87
CA LYS A 37 0.72 26.66 -18.34
C LYS A 37 0.82 28.02 -19.07
N GLY A 38 1.71 28.91 -18.63
CA GLY A 38 1.93 30.21 -19.28
C GLY A 38 2.61 30.12 -20.64
N VAL A 39 3.65 29.27 -20.76
CA VAL A 39 4.35 29.04 -22.04
C VAL A 39 3.48 28.22 -23.00
N MET A 40 2.70 27.27 -22.50
CA MET A 40 1.75 26.46 -23.27
C MET A 40 0.34 27.10 -23.30
N SER A 41 0.30 28.40 -23.60
CA SER A 41 -0.94 29.19 -23.70
C SER A 41 -1.88 28.69 -24.80
N GLU A 42 -3.17 29.02 -24.68
CA GLU A 42 -4.20 28.60 -25.64
C GLU A 42 -3.86 28.98 -27.09
N ASP A 43 -3.40 30.22 -27.35
CA ASP A 43 -2.91 30.68 -28.67
C ASP A 43 -1.86 29.72 -29.26
N ARG A 44 -0.90 29.26 -28.44
CA ARG A 44 0.18 28.40 -28.90
C ARG A 44 -0.26 26.96 -29.11
N LEU A 45 -1.20 26.46 -28.31
CA LEU A 45 -1.82 25.16 -28.54
C LEU A 45 -2.64 25.18 -29.85
N GLN A 46 -3.37 26.25 -30.11
CA GLN A 46 -4.10 26.44 -31.37
C GLN A 46 -3.14 26.51 -32.56
N ARG A 47 -2.12 27.37 -32.51
CA ARG A 47 -1.07 27.50 -33.55
C ARG A 47 -0.26 26.21 -33.75
N LEU A 48 -0.04 25.42 -32.71
CA LEU A 48 0.57 24.09 -32.83
C LEU A 48 -0.34 23.16 -33.64
N TYR A 49 -1.61 23.05 -33.26
CA TYR A 49 -2.57 22.19 -33.95
C TYR A 49 -2.69 22.56 -35.44
N GLU A 50 -2.81 23.85 -35.76
CA GLU A 50 -2.81 24.36 -37.13
C GLU A 50 -1.56 23.95 -37.91
N ASN A 51 -0.37 24.07 -37.31
CA ASN A 51 0.89 23.62 -37.92
C ASN A 51 0.93 22.11 -38.17
N LEU A 52 0.41 21.29 -37.23
CA LEU A 52 0.35 19.83 -37.39
C LEU A 52 -0.62 19.41 -38.50
N MET A 53 -1.70 20.17 -38.72
CA MET A 53 -2.73 19.88 -39.73
C MET A 53 -2.45 20.48 -41.11
N ALA A 54 -1.58 21.50 -41.21
CA ALA A 54 -1.19 22.10 -42.48
C ALA A 54 -0.30 21.19 -43.37
N GLU A 55 0.39 20.21 -42.77
CA GLU A 55 1.19 19.22 -43.50
C GLU A 55 0.37 17.92 -43.71
N ASN A 56 -0.29 17.85 -44.87
CA ASN A 56 -1.17 16.76 -45.34
C ASN A 56 -0.66 15.32 -45.04
N ASP A 57 -1.05 14.74 -43.90
CA ASP A 57 -0.83 13.29 -43.64
C ASP A 57 -1.68 12.73 -42.46
N MET A 58 -2.72 13.44 -42.03
CA MET A 58 -3.62 12.99 -40.95
C MET A 58 -4.95 12.47 -41.53
N PRO A 59 -5.46 11.30 -41.10
CA PRO A 59 -6.80 10.85 -41.47
C PRO A 59 -7.86 11.84 -41.00
N ALA A 60 -8.83 12.15 -41.86
CA ALA A 60 -9.94 13.05 -41.54
C ALA A 60 -10.96 12.38 -40.59
N HIS A 61 -10.58 12.22 -39.31
CA HIS A 61 -11.53 11.92 -38.24
C HIS A 61 -12.25 13.20 -37.81
N ASP A 62 -13.57 13.19 -37.95
CA ASP A 62 -14.54 14.25 -37.67
C ASP A 62 -14.14 15.69 -38.03
N SER A 63 -14.79 16.24 -39.05
CA SER A 63 -14.73 17.63 -39.49
C SER A 63 -15.21 18.67 -38.44
N GLN A 64 -15.43 18.25 -37.20
CA GLN A 64 -15.75 19.09 -36.05
C GLN A 64 -14.58 19.27 -35.07
N PHE A 65 -13.49 18.46 -35.13
CA PHE A 65 -12.37 18.61 -34.19
C PHE A 65 -11.39 19.72 -34.62
N GLY A 66 -11.47 20.86 -33.93
CA GLY A 66 -10.71 22.08 -34.25
C GLY A 66 -9.65 22.46 -33.20
N ALA A 67 -8.82 23.45 -33.54
CA ALA A 67 -7.71 23.96 -32.71
C ALA A 67 -8.13 24.36 -31.28
N GLN A 68 -9.33 24.91 -31.11
CA GLN A 68 -9.87 25.24 -29.80
C GLN A 68 -10.17 23.98 -28.96
N GLN A 69 -10.78 22.95 -29.58
CA GLN A 69 -11.08 21.67 -28.90
C GLN A 69 -9.79 20.91 -28.55
N PHE A 70 -8.77 20.95 -29.42
CA PHE A 70 -7.43 20.46 -29.09
C PHE A 70 -6.90 21.08 -27.79
N SER A 71 -7.02 22.41 -27.66
CA SER A 71 -6.56 23.15 -26.49
C SER A 71 -7.34 22.76 -25.22
N THR A 72 -8.67 22.60 -25.33
CA THR A 72 -9.53 22.10 -24.24
C THR A 72 -9.15 20.68 -23.82
N VAL A 73 -8.94 19.76 -24.76
CA VAL A 73 -8.61 18.35 -24.45
C VAL A 73 -7.23 18.23 -23.80
N VAL A 74 -6.23 19.00 -24.26
CA VAL A 74 -4.91 19.08 -23.61
C VAL A 74 -5.03 19.63 -22.18
N ALA A 75 -5.94 20.57 -21.95
CA ALA A 75 -6.21 21.13 -20.63
C ALA A 75 -6.86 20.12 -19.68
N ASP A 76 -8.01 19.55 -20.08
CA ASP A 76 -8.81 18.62 -19.29
C ASP A 76 -8.05 17.34 -18.93
N LYS A 77 -7.10 16.92 -19.78
CA LYS A 77 -6.28 15.72 -19.59
C LYS A 77 -4.89 16.01 -19.00
N ASN A 78 -4.69 17.23 -18.49
CA ASN A 78 -3.42 17.66 -17.87
C ASN A 78 -2.17 17.49 -18.76
N LEU A 79 -2.31 17.36 -20.08
CA LEU A 79 -1.22 16.97 -21.00
C LEU A 79 -0.13 18.04 -21.22
N TYR A 80 -0.31 19.25 -20.68
CA TYR A 80 0.61 20.38 -20.83
C TYR A 80 2.10 20.05 -20.59
N HIS A 81 2.42 19.27 -19.55
CA HIS A 81 3.82 19.03 -19.18
C HIS A 81 4.48 18.03 -20.12
N PHE A 82 3.80 16.96 -20.53
CA PHE A 82 4.30 16.04 -21.54
C PHE A 82 4.53 16.76 -22.88
N LEU A 83 3.57 17.58 -23.31
CA LEU A 83 3.68 18.38 -24.53
C LEU A 83 4.79 19.45 -24.43
N ALA A 84 4.96 20.08 -23.27
CA ALA A 84 6.05 21.02 -23.02
C ALA A 84 7.42 20.34 -23.17
N VAL A 85 7.60 19.12 -22.65
CA VAL A 85 8.83 18.34 -22.88
C VAL A 85 9.00 18.03 -24.37
N LEU A 86 7.95 17.58 -25.06
CA LEU A 86 8.00 17.25 -26.49
C LEU A 86 8.46 18.44 -27.34
N MET A 87 7.94 19.64 -27.07
CA MET A 87 8.30 20.86 -27.81
C MET A 87 9.62 21.48 -27.38
N TYR A 88 9.99 21.34 -26.09
CA TYR A 88 11.28 21.78 -25.58
C TYR A 88 12.42 20.91 -26.13
N ALA A 89 12.24 19.59 -26.11
CA ALA A 89 13.15 18.64 -26.75
C ALA A 89 13.20 18.85 -28.28
N PRO A 90 14.29 18.44 -28.95
CA PRO A 90 14.38 18.47 -30.41
C PRO A 90 13.59 17.31 -31.07
N CYS A 91 12.39 16.99 -30.58
CA CYS A 91 11.54 15.93 -31.12
C CYS A 91 10.90 16.33 -32.45
N SER A 92 10.78 15.37 -33.36
CA SER A 92 10.24 15.57 -34.71
C SER A 92 8.75 15.94 -34.74
N ILE A 93 8.29 16.49 -35.86
CA ILE A 93 6.86 16.74 -36.08
C ILE A 93 6.06 15.43 -36.12
N LYS A 94 6.69 14.29 -36.45
CA LYS A 94 6.03 12.97 -36.42
C LYS A 94 5.70 12.56 -34.98
N ALA A 95 6.64 12.75 -34.04
CA ALA A 95 6.37 12.54 -32.62
C ALA A 95 5.24 13.45 -32.10
N ALA A 96 5.17 14.70 -32.55
CA ALA A 96 4.07 15.60 -32.24
C ALA A 96 2.72 15.11 -32.81
N LYS A 97 2.67 14.63 -34.07
CA LYS A 97 1.47 14.03 -34.66
C LYS A 97 1.03 12.78 -33.88
N SER A 98 1.94 11.85 -33.58
CA SER A 98 1.62 10.63 -32.82
C SER A 98 1.17 10.90 -31.38
N PHE A 99 1.65 11.99 -30.76
CA PHE A 99 1.09 12.49 -29.49
C PHE A 99 -0.39 12.87 -29.64
N VAL A 100 -0.76 13.61 -30.70
CA VAL A 100 -2.17 13.98 -30.96
C VAL A 100 -3.00 12.72 -31.25
N GLU A 101 -2.52 11.85 -32.13
CA GLU A 101 -3.20 10.60 -32.50
C GLU A 101 -3.46 9.69 -31.29
N THR A 102 -2.50 9.55 -30.38
CA THR A 102 -2.57 8.55 -29.31
C THR A 102 -3.21 9.12 -28.04
N LEU A 103 -2.70 10.25 -27.55
CA LEU A 103 -3.03 10.80 -26.23
C LEU A 103 -4.13 11.88 -26.27
N VAL A 104 -4.41 12.47 -27.44
CA VAL A 104 -5.44 13.51 -27.60
C VAL A 104 -6.69 12.99 -28.33
N LEU A 105 -6.55 12.17 -29.36
CA LEU A 105 -7.66 11.63 -30.16
C LEU A 105 -7.90 10.12 -29.96
N GLY A 106 -6.87 9.35 -29.63
CA GLY A 106 -6.89 7.88 -29.64
C GLY A 106 -7.58 7.22 -28.44
N PRO A 107 -7.57 5.89 -28.35
CA PRO A 107 -8.21 5.15 -27.26
C PRO A 107 -7.64 5.51 -25.88
N GLU A 108 -6.32 5.74 -25.76
CA GLU A 108 -5.68 6.17 -24.50
C GLU A 108 -6.16 7.56 -24.04
N SER A 109 -6.66 8.39 -24.98
CA SER A 109 -7.33 9.65 -24.69
C SER A 109 -8.70 9.47 -24.03
N GLN A 110 -9.44 8.41 -24.37
CA GLN A 110 -10.77 8.14 -23.77
C GLN A 110 -10.63 7.62 -22.32
N GLU A 111 -9.56 6.86 -22.05
CA GLU A 111 -9.21 6.33 -20.73
C GLU A 111 -8.55 7.38 -19.80
N ALA A 112 -8.35 8.62 -20.26
CA ALA A 112 -7.55 9.63 -19.57
C ALA A 112 -8.02 10.05 -18.16
N LYS A 113 -9.28 9.78 -17.82
CA LYS A 113 -9.83 10.06 -16.47
C LYS A 113 -9.32 9.10 -15.38
N GLU A 114 -8.65 8.02 -15.77
CA GLU A 114 -8.17 6.96 -14.87
C GLU A 114 -6.64 7.00 -14.67
N TRP A 115 -5.99 8.05 -15.18
CA TRP A 115 -4.55 8.25 -15.04
C TRP A 115 -4.16 8.36 -13.56
N PRO A 116 -3.06 7.73 -13.10
CA PRO A 116 -2.70 7.74 -11.68
C PRO A 116 -2.56 9.16 -11.12
N GLU A 117 -3.25 9.47 -10.02
CA GLU A 117 -3.19 10.78 -9.33
C GLU A 117 -1.76 11.23 -8.97
N GLU A 118 -0.85 10.27 -8.80
CA GLU A 118 0.59 10.48 -8.54
C GLU A 118 1.37 10.97 -9.76
N ASN A 119 0.85 10.76 -10.98
CA ASN A 119 1.45 11.17 -12.25
C ASN A 119 0.40 11.53 -13.32
N PRO A 120 -0.41 12.59 -13.12
CA PRO A 120 -1.40 13.06 -14.10
C PRO A 120 -0.77 13.75 -15.32
N TYR A 121 0.56 13.78 -15.41
CA TYR A 121 1.34 14.48 -16.43
C TYR A 121 2.14 13.56 -17.34
N LEU A 122 2.07 12.24 -17.13
CA LEU A 122 2.90 11.23 -17.79
C LEU A 122 4.42 11.47 -17.62
N LEU A 123 4.83 12.19 -16.57
CA LEU A 123 6.22 12.55 -16.25
C LEU A 123 6.63 12.14 -14.81
N PRO A 124 7.80 11.50 -14.62
CA PRO A 124 8.79 11.16 -15.62
C PRO A 124 8.30 10.04 -16.55
N ALA A 125 8.44 10.27 -17.85
CA ALA A 125 8.25 9.27 -18.87
C ALA A 125 9.41 8.26 -18.81
N ARG A 126 9.07 7.00 -19.06
CA ARG A 126 10.02 5.91 -19.28
C ARG A 126 9.92 5.50 -20.74
N GLU A 127 10.91 4.77 -21.24
CA GLU A 127 10.91 4.25 -22.62
C GLU A 127 9.62 3.47 -22.94
N GLU A 128 9.11 2.69 -21.98
CA GLU A 128 7.81 1.98 -22.06
C GLU A 128 6.60 2.90 -22.26
N HIS A 129 6.62 4.14 -21.77
CA HIS A 129 5.55 5.14 -21.99
C HIS A 129 5.67 5.87 -23.33
N LEU A 130 6.86 5.82 -23.97
CA LEU A 130 7.16 6.56 -25.20
C LEU A 130 7.02 5.71 -26.46
N GLY A 131 6.48 4.49 -26.35
CA GLY A 131 6.19 3.60 -27.48
C GLY A 131 5.11 4.10 -28.45
N LEU A 132 4.64 5.35 -28.30
CA LEU A 132 3.86 6.09 -29.29
C LEU A 132 4.75 6.82 -30.32
N PHE A 133 6.04 7.01 -30.04
CA PHE A 133 7.01 7.55 -30.99
C PHE A 133 7.61 6.43 -31.84
N THR A 134 7.62 6.61 -33.16
CA THR A 134 8.14 5.62 -34.11
C THR A 134 9.65 5.75 -34.38
N ASP A 135 10.26 6.91 -34.11
CA ASP A 135 11.71 7.12 -34.20
C ASP A 135 12.37 7.01 -32.81
N PRO A 136 13.29 6.06 -32.57
CA PRO A 136 14.05 5.95 -31.32
C PRO A 136 14.82 7.24 -30.93
N LYS A 137 15.13 8.13 -31.88
CA LYS A 137 15.75 9.43 -31.58
C LYS A 137 14.81 10.34 -30.80
N ASP A 138 13.53 10.37 -31.14
CA ASP A 138 12.53 11.19 -30.46
C ASP A 138 12.32 10.70 -29.02
N VAL A 139 12.32 9.38 -28.82
CA VAL A 139 12.33 8.75 -27.48
C VAL A 139 13.55 9.22 -26.67
N ASN A 140 14.75 9.10 -27.22
CA ASN A 140 15.98 9.52 -26.53
C ASN A 140 16.02 11.02 -26.24
N TYR A 141 15.58 11.86 -27.18
CA TYR A 141 15.49 13.32 -26.99
C TYR A 141 14.52 13.69 -25.88
N PHE A 142 13.33 13.06 -25.83
CA PHE A 142 12.37 13.28 -24.76
C PHE A 142 12.94 12.85 -23.40
N LEU A 143 13.48 11.63 -23.30
CA LEU A 143 14.02 11.09 -22.05
C LEU A 143 15.19 11.93 -21.50
N THR A 144 16.05 12.46 -22.38
CA THR A 144 17.19 13.31 -21.99
C THR A 144 16.74 14.69 -21.48
N ASN A 145 15.65 15.25 -22.03
CA ASN A 145 15.25 16.64 -21.79
C ASN A 145 14.07 16.80 -20.82
N GLN A 146 13.42 15.73 -20.37
CA GLN A 146 12.26 15.82 -19.46
C GLN A 146 12.57 16.33 -18.05
N ARG A 147 13.82 16.17 -17.58
CA ARG A 147 14.20 16.37 -16.16
C ARG A 147 13.76 17.72 -15.55
N PRO A 148 13.88 18.89 -16.22
CA PRO A 148 13.41 20.15 -15.66
C PRO A 148 11.89 20.21 -15.45
N PHE A 149 11.11 19.37 -16.14
CA PHE A 149 9.65 19.34 -16.08
C PHE A 149 9.12 18.32 -15.06
N CYS A 150 9.99 17.49 -14.49
CA CYS A 150 9.63 16.45 -13.50
C CYS A 150 9.57 17.00 -12.05
N THR A 151 9.05 18.20 -11.84
CA THR A 151 8.97 18.81 -10.49
C THR A 151 7.77 18.27 -9.72
N ILE A 152 7.97 17.70 -8.53
CA ILE A 152 6.86 17.16 -7.71
C ILE A 152 5.93 18.26 -7.21
N VAL A 153 4.70 17.91 -6.82
CA VAL A 153 3.87 18.75 -5.96
C VAL A 153 3.90 18.21 -4.54
N ALA A 154 4.33 19.05 -3.61
CA ALA A 154 4.44 18.73 -2.20
C ALA A 154 3.07 18.86 -1.52
N GLY A 155 2.75 17.95 -0.59
CA GLY A 155 1.55 18.04 0.24
C GLY A 155 0.38 17.10 -0.11
N GLY A 156 0.57 16.17 -1.04
CA GLY A 156 -0.43 15.12 -1.32
C GLY A 156 -0.72 14.20 -0.11
N PRO A 157 -1.75 13.35 -0.19
CA PRO A 157 -2.18 12.51 0.93
C PRO A 157 -1.18 11.37 1.24
N GLY A 158 -0.51 10.86 0.21
CA GLY A 158 0.47 9.78 0.31
C GLY A 158 1.87 10.20 0.77
N MET A 159 2.77 9.22 0.84
CA MET A 159 4.21 9.46 0.91
C MET A 159 4.74 9.76 -0.49
N VAL A 160 5.54 10.82 -0.65
CA VAL A 160 6.33 11.00 -1.89
C VAL A 160 7.72 10.40 -1.68
N THR A 161 7.93 9.18 -2.16
CA THR A 161 9.25 8.56 -2.18
C THR A 161 10.02 8.99 -3.44
N ILE A 162 11.27 9.40 -3.25
CA ILE A 162 12.25 9.81 -4.26
C ILE A 162 13.51 8.96 -4.06
N ASP A 163 13.88 8.18 -5.07
CA ASP A 163 15.09 7.36 -5.03
C ASP A 163 16.30 8.14 -5.58
N ASN A 164 17.53 7.65 -5.35
CA ASN A 164 18.77 8.32 -5.80
C ASN A 164 18.77 8.69 -7.30
N ASP A 165 18.31 7.76 -8.14
CA ASP A 165 18.28 7.91 -9.60
C ASP A 165 16.96 8.51 -10.13
N ASP A 166 16.09 8.99 -9.23
CA ASP A 166 14.79 9.55 -9.62
C ASP A 166 14.98 10.85 -10.41
N LEU A 167 14.35 10.91 -11.59
CA LEU A 167 14.33 12.11 -12.43
C LEU A 167 13.52 13.24 -11.78
N ARG A 168 12.59 12.92 -10.87
CA ARG A 168 11.76 13.89 -10.17
C ARG A 168 12.58 14.81 -9.27
N LYS A 169 12.16 16.08 -9.16
CA LYS A 169 12.87 17.10 -8.38
C LYS A 169 11.95 17.79 -7.38
N LEU A 170 12.58 18.24 -6.29
CA LEU A 170 11.91 18.93 -5.21
C LEU A 170 11.71 20.42 -5.57
N PRO A 171 10.52 21.00 -5.34
CA PRO A 171 10.15 22.36 -5.75
C PRO A 171 10.72 23.46 -4.84
N TRP A 172 11.93 23.25 -4.30
CA TRP A 172 12.54 24.17 -3.35
C TRP A 172 13.24 25.30 -4.09
N LEU A 173 12.81 26.55 -3.84
CA LEU A 173 13.50 27.76 -4.31
C LEU A 173 14.68 28.11 -3.39
N SER A 174 14.52 27.90 -2.09
CA SER A 174 15.57 28.12 -1.09
C SER A 174 15.30 27.31 0.17
N GLU A 175 16.36 26.94 0.87
CA GLU A 175 16.32 26.23 2.15
C GLU A 175 17.15 26.98 3.17
N ARG A 176 16.59 27.25 4.36
CA ARG A 176 17.27 27.92 5.47
C ARG A 176 17.13 27.07 6.73
N TRP A 177 18.25 26.65 7.30
CA TRP A 177 18.26 25.93 8.58
C TRP A 177 17.66 26.81 9.70
N ILE A 178 16.74 26.25 10.49
CA ILE A 178 16.14 26.90 11.67
C ILE A 178 16.79 26.36 12.93
N CYS A 179 16.76 25.04 13.13
CA CYS A 179 17.25 24.39 14.35
C CYS A 179 17.50 22.89 14.14
N SER A 180 18.05 22.23 15.16
CA SER A 180 18.13 20.76 15.23
C SER A 180 17.80 20.28 16.63
N GLY A 181 16.88 19.31 16.72
CA GLY A 181 16.55 18.58 17.93
C GLY A 181 17.19 17.19 17.95
N SER A 182 16.92 16.42 19.00
CA SER A 182 17.52 15.10 19.26
C SER A 182 17.35 14.07 18.13
N PHE A 183 16.29 14.19 17.32
CA PHE A 183 15.89 13.21 16.29
C PHE A 183 15.87 13.76 14.86
N GLY A 184 16.15 15.06 14.65
CA GLY A 184 16.03 15.66 13.32
C GLY A 184 16.39 17.15 13.26
N ALA A 185 16.47 17.68 12.04
CA ALA A 185 16.73 19.09 11.76
C ALA A 185 15.48 19.74 11.14
N VAL A 186 15.25 21.03 11.42
CA VAL A 186 14.13 21.79 10.85
C VAL A 186 14.67 22.90 9.96
N TYR A 187 14.08 23.02 8.77
CA TYR A 187 14.40 24.02 7.77
C TYR A 187 13.14 24.83 7.42
N GLU A 188 13.31 26.13 7.20
CA GLU A 188 12.39 26.90 6.39
C GLU A 188 12.67 26.59 4.92
N VAL A 189 11.63 26.23 4.18
CA VAL A 189 11.71 25.94 2.75
C VAL A 189 10.75 26.84 2.00
N GLN A 190 11.26 27.57 1.02
CA GLN A 190 10.42 28.31 0.07
C GLN A 190 10.03 27.38 -1.07
N VAL A 191 8.74 27.07 -1.19
CA VAL A 191 8.22 26.20 -2.25
C VAL A 191 7.76 27.05 -3.42
N ALA A 192 8.08 26.63 -4.64
CA ALA A 192 7.70 27.31 -5.86
C ALA A 192 6.19 27.32 -6.12
N GLU A 193 5.73 28.33 -6.86
CA GLU A 193 4.34 28.48 -7.29
C GLU A 193 3.82 27.26 -8.06
N GLY A 194 2.60 26.82 -7.74
CA GLY A 194 1.98 25.64 -8.34
C GLY A 194 2.53 24.29 -7.84
N HIS A 195 3.43 24.27 -6.85
CA HIS A 195 4.06 23.04 -6.36
C HIS A 195 3.83 22.71 -4.87
N LEU A 196 2.85 23.36 -4.26
CA LEU A 196 2.46 23.11 -2.87
C LEU A 196 0.94 23.04 -2.73
N THR A 197 0.45 22.02 -2.03
CA THR A 197 -0.87 22.00 -1.38
C THR A 197 -0.70 21.81 0.13
N MET A 198 -1.69 22.28 0.92
CA MET A 198 -1.80 21.99 2.36
C MET A 198 -3.13 21.31 2.74
N ASP A 199 -4.08 21.22 1.80
CA ASP A 199 -5.39 20.57 2.00
C ASP A 199 -5.42 19.11 1.53
N GLN A 200 -4.30 18.62 0.98
CA GLN A 200 -4.08 17.30 0.39
C GLN A 200 -4.73 17.10 -0.99
N ASN A 201 -5.32 18.14 -1.60
CA ASN A 201 -5.72 18.13 -2.99
C ASN A 201 -4.58 18.65 -3.89
N LEU A 202 -4.08 17.81 -4.80
CA LEU A 202 -2.98 18.12 -5.73
C LEU A 202 -3.38 19.09 -6.87
N GLU A 203 -4.68 19.39 -7.02
CA GLU A 203 -5.20 20.43 -7.91
C GLU A 203 -5.21 21.81 -7.23
N ASN A 204 -5.45 21.86 -5.92
CA ASN A 204 -5.51 23.08 -5.10
C ASN A 204 -4.11 23.57 -4.72
N THR A 205 -3.29 23.93 -5.70
CA THR A 205 -1.93 24.43 -5.48
C THR A 205 -1.86 25.94 -5.28
N TYR A 206 -1.00 26.42 -4.38
CA TYR A 206 -0.77 27.86 -4.17
C TYR A 206 -0.22 28.55 -5.44
N GLU A 207 -0.85 29.66 -5.84
CA GLU A 207 -0.49 30.44 -7.04
C GLU A 207 0.84 31.20 -6.94
N GLY A 208 1.36 31.39 -5.73
CA GLY A 208 2.62 32.09 -5.47
C GLY A 208 3.56 31.28 -4.56
N PRO A 209 4.85 31.65 -4.49
CA PRO A 209 5.81 31.01 -3.61
C PRO A 209 5.35 31.00 -2.14
N LYS A 210 5.61 29.89 -1.44
CA LYS A 210 5.12 29.69 -0.06
C LYS A 210 6.19 29.12 0.86
N ALA A 211 6.43 29.83 1.95
CA ALA A 211 7.29 29.38 3.05
C ALA A 211 6.60 28.29 3.88
N ILE A 212 7.32 27.19 4.15
CA ILE A 212 6.88 26.07 4.99
C ILE A 212 8.02 25.65 5.94
N ALA A 213 7.69 24.88 6.97
CA ALA A 213 8.68 24.16 7.76
C ALA A 213 8.83 22.72 7.22
N ARG A 214 10.06 22.30 6.90
CA ARG A 214 10.42 20.92 6.61
C ARG A 214 11.23 20.37 7.79
N LYS A 215 10.82 19.25 8.37
CA LYS A 215 11.59 18.56 9.42
C LYS A 215 12.14 17.24 8.90
N ASP A 216 13.46 17.15 8.87
CA ASP A 216 14.23 16.05 8.30
C ASP A 216 14.71 15.13 9.42
N PHE A 217 14.43 13.84 9.27
CA PHE A 217 14.85 12.75 10.14
C PHE A 217 15.80 11.83 9.37
N ILE A 218 16.77 11.23 10.08
CA ILE A 218 17.68 10.23 9.52
C ILE A 218 17.30 8.86 10.10
N TYR A 219 17.20 7.85 9.24
CA TYR A 219 16.90 6.48 9.64
C TYR A 219 17.99 5.94 10.58
N ALA A 220 17.58 5.12 11.55
CA ALA A 220 18.53 4.29 12.28
C ALA A 220 18.97 3.11 11.41
N ASP A 221 20.26 2.79 11.44
CA ASP A 221 20.82 1.65 10.70
C ASP A 221 20.10 0.35 11.14
N ASN A 222 19.67 -0.47 10.16
CA ASN A 222 18.94 -1.74 10.32
C ASN A 222 17.43 -1.68 10.68
N ALA A 223 16.74 -0.54 10.50
CA ALA A 223 15.37 -0.35 10.99
C ALA A 223 14.19 -0.71 10.06
N GLU A 224 14.40 -1.16 8.81
CA GLU A 224 13.35 -1.29 7.75
C GLU A 224 12.03 -1.95 8.22
N THR A 225 12.10 -3.05 8.99
CA THR A 225 10.92 -3.79 9.45
C THR A 225 10.30 -3.26 10.75
N SER A 226 11.06 -2.52 11.57
CA SER A 226 10.50 -1.75 12.71
C SER A 226 9.82 -0.49 12.19
N PHE A 227 10.46 0.16 11.22
CA PHE A 227 9.99 1.38 10.57
C PHE A 227 8.56 1.21 10.08
N GLN A 228 8.22 0.20 9.26
CA GLN A 228 6.84 0.10 8.75
C GLN A 228 5.76 -0.10 9.83
N LYS A 229 6.07 -0.80 10.93
CA LYS A 229 5.12 -1.00 12.04
C LYS A 229 4.93 0.27 12.87
N GLU A 230 6.01 0.95 13.22
CA GLU A 230 5.98 2.17 14.02
C GLU A 230 5.57 3.40 13.16
N TRP A 231 5.86 3.37 11.86
CA TRP A 231 5.33 4.26 10.82
C TRP A 231 3.81 4.21 10.75
N LYS A 232 3.19 3.03 10.88
CA LYS A 232 1.73 2.94 10.96
C LYS A 232 1.19 3.77 12.13
N ALA A 233 1.85 3.77 13.29
CA ALA A 233 1.46 4.61 14.43
C ALA A 233 1.72 6.12 14.18
N ILE A 234 2.80 6.49 13.49
CA ILE A 234 3.01 7.87 13.01
C ILE A 234 1.89 8.29 12.05
N SER A 235 1.56 7.44 11.07
CA SER A 235 0.44 7.65 10.15
C SER A 235 -0.86 7.80 10.92
N ASP A 236 -1.17 6.92 11.87
CA ASP A 236 -2.40 6.99 12.66
C ASP A 236 -2.50 8.30 13.49
N ILE A 237 -1.39 8.96 13.87
CA ILE A 237 -1.38 10.33 14.43
C ILE A 237 -1.56 11.41 13.36
N PHE A 238 -0.82 11.34 12.24
CA PHE A 238 -0.64 12.47 11.31
C PHE A 238 -1.50 12.42 10.02
N ASN A 239 -2.07 11.27 9.64
CA ASN A 239 -2.85 11.07 8.41
C ASN A 239 -4.36 11.09 8.62
N SER A 240 -4.78 10.60 9.77
CA SER A 240 -6.18 10.37 10.10
C SER A 240 -6.94 11.72 10.24
N LYS A 241 -8.29 11.69 10.25
CA LYS A 241 -9.18 12.88 10.21
C LYS A 241 -9.13 13.82 11.44
N TRP A 242 -8.10 13.67 12.28
CA TRP A 242 -7.99 14.18 13.65
C TRP A 242 -7.33 15.55 13.65
N LYS A 243 -8.12 16.57 13.29
CA LYS A 243 -7.70 17.97 13.29
C LYS A 243 -7.94 18.58 14.68
N HIS A 244 -6.89 19.12 15.28
CA HIS A 244 -7.01 19.99 16.46
C HIS A 244 -6.21 21.28 16.24
N GLU A 245 -6.78 22.44 16.57
CA GLU A 245 -6.18 23.74 16.23
C GLU A 245 -4.84 23.98 16.94
N ASN A 246 -4.69 23.43 18.15
CA ASN A 246 -3.49 23.56 18.99
C ASN A 246 -2.48 22.42 18.85
N ILE A 247 -2.51 21.68 17.75
CA ILE A 247 -1.48 20.67 17.40
C ILE A 247 -0.94 21.01 16.01
N VAL A 248 0.38 20.91 15.81
CA VAL A 248 0.98 21.12 14.49
C VAL A 248 0.73 19.91 13.59
N LYS A 249 -0.10 20.10 12.57
CA LYS A 249 -0.36 19.08 11.55
C LYS A 249 0.75 19.07 10.50
N SER A 250 1.26 17.89 10.17
CA SER A 250 1.99 17.66 8.91
C SER A 250 0.99 17.52 7.76
N PHE A 251 1.12 18.33 6.71
CA PHE A 251 0.25 18.26 5.53
C PHE A 251 0.87 17.45 4.39
N GLY A 252 2.20 17.30 4.35
CA GLY A 252 2.92 16.55 3.32
C GLY A 252 4.09 15.76 3.88
N ARG A 253 4.61 14.84 3.08
CA ARG A 253 5.66 13.88 3.46
C ARG A 253 6.54 13.53 2.28
N ILE A 254 7.84 13.47 2.51
CA ILE A 254 8.81 13.11 1.48
C ILE A 254 9.82 12.14 2.09
N GLU A 255 10.03 11.01 1.44
CA GLU A 255 11.13 10.10 1.70
C GLU A 255 12.15 10.24 0.56
N CYS A 256 13.38 10.60 0.88
CA CYS A 256 14.49 10.51 -0.08
C CYS A 256 15.34 9.30 0.29
N LYS A 257 15.36 8.26 -0.54
CA LYS A 257 16.19 7.08 -0.32
C LYS A 257 17.62 7.35 -0.78
N GLY A 258 18.59 7.03 0.07
CA GLY A 258 20.00 7.30 -0.20
C GLY A 258 20.93 6.81 0.91
N GLN A 259 22.13 7.38 0.96
CA GLN A 259 23.15 7.06 1.98
C GLN A 259 23.58 8.37 2.67
N PRO A 260 22.94 8.78 3.79
CA PRO A 260 21.79 8.14 4.45
C PRO A 260 20.45 8.52 3.80
N SER A 261 19.45 7.65 3.89
CA SER A 261 18.06 7.99 3.59
C SER A 261 17.55 9.06 4.57
N THR A 262 16.66 9.93 4.10
CA THR A 262 16.05 11.00 4.89
C THR A 262 14.53 10.99 4.76
N PHE A 263 13.85 11.01 5.90
CA PHE A 263 12.40 11.18 5.97
C PHE A 263 12.05 12.62 6.35
N SER A 264 11.11 13.25 5.65
CA SER A 264 10.77 14.67 5.80
C SER A 264 9.28 14.88 6.06
N LEU A 265 8.94 15.60 7.14
CA LEU A 265 7.58 16.08 7.42
C LEU A 265 7.43 17.55 6.96
N LEU A 266 6.35 17.85 6.24
CA LEU A 266 6.02 19.20 5.78
C LEU A 266 4.90 19.80 6.63
N MET A 267 5.21 20.91 7.30
CA MET A 267 4.37 21.54 8.32
C MET A 267 4.20 23.04 8.06
N PRO A 268 3.12 23.68 8.55
CA PRO A 268 2.97 25.13 8.50
C PRO A 268 4.13 25.82 9.23
N LEU A 269 4.73 26.83 8.60
CA LEU A 269 5.79 27.62 9.22
C LEU A 269 5.21 28.44 10.38
N ALA A 270 5.73 28.23 11.59
CA ALA A 270 5.42 29.06 12.76
C ALA A 270 6.17 30.39 12.71
N SER A 271 5.73 31.39 13.47
CA SER A 271 6.47 32.64 13.62
C SER A 271 7.76 32.43 14.43
N MET A 272 7.68 31.58 15.46
CA MET A 272 8.77 31.22 16.40
C MET A 272 8.28 30.10 17.33
N ASP A 273 9.17 29.53 18.14
CA ASP A 273 8.81 28.75 19.33
C ASP A 273 8.56 29.65 20.57
N LEU A 274 8.06 29.07 21.67
CA LEU A 274 7.72 29.83 22.87
C LEU A 274 8.95 30.28 23.69
N ASP A 275 10.06 29.52 23.68
CA ASP A 275 11.31 29.97 24.32
C ASP A 275 11.82 31.24 23.63
N LYS A 276 11.75 31.30 22.29
CA LYS A 276 12.08 32.48 21.51
C LYS A 276 11.08 33.63 21.69
N TYR A 277 9.78 33.36 21.72
CA TYR A 277 8.77 34.39 21.98
C TYR A 277 9.02 35.13 23.31
N ILE A 278 9.41 34.39 24.35
CA ILE A 278 9.75 34.96 25.65
C ILE A 278 11.02 35.84 25.60
N GLN A 279 11.98 35.52 24.73
CA GLN A 279 13.21 36.30 24.53
C GLN A 279 12.98 37.55 23.67
N ASP A 280 12.19 37.43 22.60
CA ASP A 280 11.87 38.53 21.68
C ASP A 280 10.90 39.56 22.30
N TYR A 281 10.13 39.16 23.32
CA TYR A 281 9.20 40.00 24.10
C TYR A 281 9.52 39.94 25.61
N PRO A 282 10.67 40.48 26.08
CA PRO A 282 11.15 40.25 27.44
C PRO A 282 10.38 41.01 28.53
N GLU A 283 9.57 42.01 28.16
CA GLU A 283 8.88 42.91 29.09
C GLU A 283 7.62 42.29 29.72
N ALA A 284 7.33 42.69 30.96
CA ALA A 284 6.18 42.20 31.70
C ALA A 284 4.85 42.83 31.23
N ILE A 285 3.80 42.02 31.09
CA ILE A 285 2.45 42.49 30.71
C ILE A 285 1.54 42.72 31.93
N VAL A 286 2.08 43.36 32.97
CA VAL A 286 1.44 43.50 34.30
C VAL A 286 0.04 44.12 34.22
N ASN A 287 -0.08 45.21 33.45
CA ASN A 287 -1.29 46.02 33.35
C ASN A 287 -2.03 45.85 32.01
N ASP A 288 -1.49 45.09 31.06
CA ASP A 288 -2.17 44.80 29.80
C ASP A 288 -3.08 43.59 29.94
N ARG A 289 -4.33 43.87 30.32
CA ARG A 289 -5.39 42.88 30.46
C ARG A 289 -5.70 42.14 29.15
N VAL A 290 -5.53 42.75 27.98
CA VAL A 290 -5.82 42.13 26.68
C VAL A 290 -4.73 41.10 26.37
N SER A 291 -3.46 41.47 26.53
CA SER A 291 -2.34 40.53 26.39
C SER A 291 -2.41 39.42 27.44
N ARG A 292 -2.79 39.71 28.69
CA ARG A 292 -2.98 38.67 29.72
C ARG A 292 -4.06 37.66 29.32
N GLN A 293 -5.21 38.13 28.84
CA GLN A 293 -6.27 37.26 28.31
C GLN A 293 -5.80 36.46 27.08
N LEU A 294 -5.02 37.07 26.18
CA LEU A 294 -4.50 36.42 24.98
C LEU A 294 -3.56 35.25 25.33
N LEU A 295 -2.62 35.44 26.25
CA LEU A 295 -1.70 34.38 26.68
C LEU A 295 -2.40 33.26 27.47
N VAL A 296 -3.35 33.60 28.35
CA VAL A 296 -4.18 32.60 29.04
C VAL A 296 -5.01 31.80 28.03
N ARG A 297 -5.58 32.43 26.99
CA ARG A 297 -6.30 31.76 25.90
C ARG A 297 -5.39 30.85 25.07
N ALA A 298 -4.19 31.29 24.73
CA ALA A 298 -3.23 30.48 23.98
C ALA A 298 -2.81 29.22 24.77
N THR A 299 -2.59 29.38 26.09
CA THR A 299 -2.26 28.28 27.01
C THR A 299 -3.44 27.35 27.26
N MET A 300 -4.68 27.86 27.32
CA MET A 300 -5.90 27.06 27.34
C MET A 300 -5.98 26.16 26.09
N GLY A 301 -5.59 26.67 24.93
CA GLY A 301 -5.49 25.90 23.69
C GLY A 301 -4.49 24.73 23.79
N LEU A 302 -3.32 24.93 24.42
CA LEU A 302 -2.37 23.85 24.67
C LEU A 302 -2.97 22.74 25.55
N ALA A 303 -3.73 23.11 26.58
CA ALA A 303 -4.41 22.14 27.44
C ALA A 303 -5.48 21.34 26.69
N ASP A 304 -6.21 21.97 25.76
CA ASP A 304 -7.19 21.28 24.91
C ASP A 304 -6.51 20.35 23.90
N GLY A 305 -5.40 20.79 23.28
CA GLY A 305 -4.58 19.96 22.41
C GLY A 305 -3.98 18.75 23.14
N LEU A 306 -3.53 18.92 24.38
CA LEU A 306 -3.02 17.81 25.19
C LEU A 306 -4.13 16.83 25.60
N LYS A 307 -5.30 17.35 26.01
CA LYS A 307 -6.52 16.56 26.24
C LYS A 307 -6.90 15.75 24.99
N PHE A 308 -6.80 16.34 23.80
CA PHE A 308 -7.07 15.66 22.53
C PHE A 308 -6.11 14.48 22.31
N LEU A 309 -4.79 14.68 22.46
CA LEU A 309 -3.78 13.60 22.38
C LEU A 309 -4.05 12.45 23.37
N HIS A 310 -4.47 12.79 24.60
CA HIS A 310 -4.69 11.80 25.66
C HIS A 310 -6.01 11.03 25.56
N GLN A 311 -7.05 11.62 24.96
CA GLN A 311 -8.42 11.09 25.09
C GLN A 311 -9.18 10.96 23.77
N GLY A 312 -8.88 11.81 22.78
CA GLY A 312 -9.64 11.99 21.55
C GLY A 312 -8.79 11.79 20.30
N LEU A 313 -8.05 10.69 20.24
CA LEU A 313 -7.48 10.13 19.00
C LEU A 313 -8.11 8.75 18.79
N ASN A 314 -8.43 8.37 17.54
CA ASN A 314 -8.75 6.98 17.17
C ASN A 314 -8.02 6.59 15.87
N THR A 315 -8.00 5.30 15.56
CA THR A 315 -7.56 4.74 14.27
C THR A 315 -8.30 5.34 13.07
N GLU A 316 -7.72 5.24 11.86
CA GLU A 316 -8.33 5.76 10.62
C GLU A 316 -9.73 5.18 10.33
N ASP A 317 -9.96 3.91 10.68
CA ASP A 317 -11.26 3.23 10.55
C ASP A 317 -12.24 3.54 11.69
N GLY A 318 -11.80 4.35 12.67
CA GLY A 318 -12.58 4.79 13.83
C GLY A 318 -12.88 3.71 14.87
N LYS A 319 -12.36 2.48 14.70
CA LYS A 319 -12.73 1.34 15.56
C LYS A 319 -12.04 1.31 16.90
N GLU A 320 -10.85 1.90 17.02
CA GLU A 320 -10.07 1.86 18.27
C GLU A 320 -9.57 3.24 18.69
N ASN A 321 -9.89 3.61 19.93
CA ASN A 321 -9.37 4.82 20.55
C ASN A 321 -7.87 4.65 20.85
N LEU A 322 -7.06 5.63 20.47
CA LEU A 322 -5.64 5.73 20.74
C LEU A 322 -5.38 6.68 21.93
N ILE A 323 -4.20 6.58 22.51
CA ILE A 323 -3.62 7.54 23.45
C ILE A 323 -2.21 7.86 22.96
N CYS A 324 -1.92 9.16 22.78
CA CYS A 324 -0.58 9.65 22.47
C CYS A 324 0.00 10.39 23.68
N TYR A 325 1.17 9.94 24.15
CA TYR A 325 1.96 10.61 25.18
C TYR A 325 3.06 11.43 24.52
N HIS A 326 3.18 12.71 24.86
CA HIS A 326 4.14 13.61 24.21
C HIS A 326 5.57 13.42 24.76
N MET A 327 5.71 13.26 26.07
CA MET A 327 6.91 13.01 26.89
C MET A 327 8.04 14.05 26.84
N ASP A 328 7.97 15.05 25.97
CA ASP A 328 8.94 16.16 25.90
C ASP A 328 8.23 17.52 25.75
N LEU A 329 7.27 17.80 26.63
CA LEU A 329 6.61 19.10 26.69
C LEU A 329 7.52 20.14 27.36
N ARG A 330 7.94 21.12 26.57
CA ARG A 330 8.81 22.25 26.95
C ARG A 330 8.55 23.44 26.01
N PRO A 331 8.93 24.69 26.36
CA PRO A 331 8.56 25.85 25.54
C PRO A 331 9.15 25.82 24.12
N SER A 332 10.39 25.35 23.91
CA SER A 332 10.94 25.13 22.55
C SER A 332 10.13 24.16 21.67
N ASN A 333 9.28 23.31 22.25
CA ASN A 333 8.41 22.37 21.54
C ASN A 333 6.97 22.90 21.41
N ILE A 334 6.72 24.14 21.84
CA ILE A 334 5.48 24.88 21.61
C ILE A 334 5.74 25.91 20.52
N LEU A 335 5.00 25.81 19.41
CA LEU A 335 5.12 26.73 18.28
C LEU A 335 4.06 27.84 18.35
N VAL A 336 4.49 29.08 18.17
CA VAL A 336 3.67 30.30 18.21
C VAL A 336 3.37 30.75 16.77
N PHE A 337 2.07 30.86 16.47
CA PHE A 337 1.56 31.32 15.18
C PHE A 337 0.88 32.66 15.35
N ASN A 338 0.99 33.51 14.31
CA ASN A 338 0.31 34.81 14.22
C ASN A 338 0.66 35.75 15.39
N VAL A 339 1.96 35.82 15.73
CA VAL A 339 2.51 36.73 16.75
C VAL A 339 2.03 38.16 16.52
N GLY A 340 1.64 38.84 17.60
CA GLY A 340 1.15 40.23 17.56
C GLY A 340 -0.25 40.42 16.97
N ARG A 341 -0.97 39.35 16.60
CA ARG A 341 -2.33 39.42 16.05
C ARG A 341 -3.40 38.90 17.04
N PRO A 342 -4.67 39.34 16.92
CA PRO A 342 -5.77 38.87 17.77
C PRO A 342 -6.07 37.36 17.67
N ASP A 343 -5.60 36.70 16.61
CA ASP A 343 -5.69 35.26 16.35
C ASP A 343 -4.41 34.48 16.72
N MET A 344 -3.49 35.09 17.48
CA MET A 344 -2.30 34.39 17.97
C MET A 344 -2.68 33.09 18.68
N SER A 345 -2.02 32.00 18.30
CA SER A 345 -2.27 30.65 18.80
C SER A 345 -0.97 29.89 19.08
N TRP A 346 -0.99 29.08 20.14
CA TRP A 346 0.11 28.19 20.50
C TRP A 346 -0.26 26.76 20.15
N LYS A 347 0.71 25.99 19.63
CA LYS A 347 0.49 24.62 19.14
C LYS A 347 1.58 23.68 19.63
N LEU A 348 1.18 22.47 20.03
CA LEU A 348 2.09 21.37 20.38
C LEU A 348 2.83 20.86 19.14
N SER A 349 4.13 20.62 19.27
CA SER A 349 5.03 20.21 18.20
C SER A 349 6.13 19.27 18.75
N ASP A 350 6.88 18.65 17.84
CA ASP A 350 7.92 17.66 18.11
C ASP A 350 7.47 16.39 18.85
N PHE A 351 6.76 15.53 18.11
CA PHE A 351 6.36 14.20 18.55
C PHE A 351 7.48 13.14 18.45
N GLY A 352 8.75 13.54 18.30
CA GLY A 352 9.88 12.62 18.09
C GLY A 352 10.19 11.67 19.27
N LEU A 353 9.68 12.02 20.47
CA LEU A 353 9.75 11.19 21.68
C LEU A 353 8.42 10.53 22.04
N SER A 354 7.37 10.74 21.25
CA SER A 354 6.02 10.34 21.65
C SER A 354 5.81 8.82 21.61
N ARG A 355 4.85 8.34 22.40
CA ARG A 355 4.39 6.94 22.37
C ARG A 355 2.92 6.90 22.07
N VAL A 356 2.55 6.02 21.15
CA VAL A 356 1.15 5.70 20.86
C VAL A 356 0.83 4.35 21.46
N LYS A 357 -0.29 4.26 22.16
CA LYS A 357 -0.87 2.99 22.58
C LYS A 357 -2.36 2.92 22.22
N PRO A 358 -2.87 1.77 21.77
CA PRO A 358 -4.30 1.56 21.66
C PRO A 358 -4.93 1.43 23.06
N LYS A 359 -6.15 1.94 23.29
CA LYS A 359 -6.79 1.84 24.61
C LYS A 359 -7.13 0.40 25.02
N SER A 360 -7.22 -0.55 24.08
CA SER A 360 -7.57 -1.95 24.38
C SER A 360 -6.38 -2.90 24.54
N ARG A 361 -5.13 -2.47 24.29
CA ARG A 361 -3.95 -3.34 24.26
C ARG A 361 -2.76 -2.78 25.05
N ALA A 362 -1.89 -3.69 25.47
CA ALA A 362 -0.66 -3.36 26.20
C ALA A 362 0.55 -3.05 25.29
N ASP A 363 0.44 -3.29 23.98
CA ASP A 363 1.51 -2.98 23.03
C ASP A 363 1.69 -1.45 22.89
N VAL A 364 2.92 -0.99 23.12
CA VAL A 364 3.32 0.42 23.03
C VAL A 364 4.26 0.59 21.84
N SER A 365 3.89 1.44 20.89
CA SER A 365 4.79 1.88 19.83
C SER A 365 5.62 3.08 20.32
N ASP A 366 6.95 2.95 20.29
CA ASP A 366 7.88 3.98 20.77
C ASP A 366 8.56 4.65 19.58
N LEU A 367 8.11 5.86 19.24
CA LEU A 367 8.56 6.57 18.04
C LEU A 367 10.05 6.94 18.09
N SER A 368 10.67 6.93 19.28
CA SER A 368 12.09 7.24 19.44
C SER A 368 13.04 6.15 18.92
N ARG A 369 12.52 4.95 18.60
CA ARG A 369 13.28 3.84 18.00
C ARG A 369 13.49 3.97 16.50
N ILE A 370 12.65 4.76 15.84
CA ILE A 370 12.58 4.89 14.38
C ILE A 370 13.77 5.70 13.82
N PHE A 371 14.20 6.73 14.58
CA PHE A 371 15.10 7.76 14.09
C PHE A 371 16.44 7.75 14.83
N ARG A 372 17.52 7.91 14.08
CA ARG A 372 18.88 8.01 14.63
C ARG A 372 19.01 9.29 15.45
N LYS A 373 19.37 9.15 16.73
CA LYS A 373 19.75 10.30 17.56
C LYS A 373 21.00 10.99 17.01
N ARG A 374 20.97 12.31 16.86
CA ARG A 374 22.16 13.12 16.59
C ARG A 374 22.85 13.49 17.91
N GLY A 375 24.17 13.38 17.97
CA GLY A 375 24.96 13.83 19.13
C GLY A 375 25.50 12.74 20.07
N SER A 376 26.03 11.62 19.52
CA SER A 376 27.00 10.79 20.24
C SER A 376 28.39 10.92 19.59
N ASP A 377 29.00 12.10 19.73
CA ASP A 377 30.38 12.30 19.27
C ASP A 377 31.31 11.40 20.09
N GLN A 378 32.07 10.53 19.41
CA GLN A 378 33.03 9.61 20.03
C GLN A 378 34.29 10.32 20.59
N HIS A 379 34.17 11.59 20.98
CA HIS A 379 35.21 12.37 21.66
C HIS A 379 34.75 13.07 22.94
N SER A 380 33.46 13.04 23.28
CA SER A 380 33.03 13.33 24.65
C SER A 380 32.84 12.03 25.44
N LYS A 381 33.88 11.65 26.20
CA LYS A 381 33.68 10.84 27.42
C LYS A 381 32.95 11.70 28.47
N ALA A 382 31.72 12.09 28.17
CA ALA A 382 30.82 12.67 29.14
C ALA A 382 30.28 11.54 30.02
N THR A 383 30.88 11.41 31.20
CA THR A 383 30.23 10.73 32.34
C THR A 383 28.84 11.30 32.57
N ALA A 384 27.94 10.52 33.18
CA ALA A 384 26.53 10.84 33.35
C ALA A 384 26.22 11.98 34.37
N THR A 385 27.03 13.04 34.39
CA THR A 385 26.98 14.11 35.40
C THR A 385 27.55 15.45 34.88
N ALA A 386 26.87 16.09 33.92
CA ALA A 386 27.09 17.51 33.59
C ALA A 386 25.90 18.18 32.84
N ASN A 387 24.66 18.04 33.36
CA ASN A 387 23.50 18.72 32.79
C ASN A 387 23.49 20.22 33.11
N LEU A 388 24.31 21.02 32.42
CA LEU A 388 24.29 22.48 32.52
C LEU A 388 23.21 23.07 31.60
N ARG A 389 22.05 23.34 32.22
CA ARG A 389 20.86 24.05 31.71
C ARG A 389 20.01 23.32 30.64
N GLY A 390 18.77 23.00 31.04
CA GLY A 390 17.62 23.02 30.14
C GLY A 390 16.97 21.68 29.72
N GLN A 391 17.57 20.51 29.95
CA GLN A 391 16.98 19.23 29.49
C GLN A 391 16.07 18.50 30.51
N ALA A 392 16.07 18.90 31.78
CA ALA A 392 15.29 18.25 32.84
C ALA A 392 14.28 19.16 33.57
N THR A 393 14.25 20.47 33.28
CA THR A 393 13.48 21.46 34.08
C THR A 393 11.98 21.16 34.15
N TYR A 394 11.37 20.84 33.00
CA TYR A 394 9.94 20.56 32.88
C TYR A 394 9.59 19.09 33.13
N GLN A 395 10.59 18.20 33.21
CA GLN A 395 10.36 16.77 33.36
C GLN A 395 9.91 16.43 34.80
N PRO A 396 8.96 15.50 34.95
CA PRO A 396 8.54 15.00 36.25
C PRO A 396 9.58 14.04 36.83
N ARG A 397 9.48 13.73 38.13
CA ARG A 397 10.49 12.91 38.82
C ARG A 397 10.58 11.49 38.26
N GLU A 398 9.45 10.89 37.84
CA GLU A 398 9.43 9.52 37.31
C GLU A 398 10.23 9.34 36.01
N ALA A 399 10.51 10.41 35.25
CA ALA A 399 11.35 10.36 34.06
C ALA A 399 12.81 9.97 34.36
N GLN A 400 13.22 10.05 35.63
CA GLN A 400 14.55 9.69 36.13
C GLN A 400 14.54 8.45 37.04
N ASP A 401 13.39 7.79 37.26
CA ASP A 401 13.28 6.61 38.13
C ASP A 401 13.37 5.31 37.34
N GLN A 402 14.35 4.47 37.70
CA GLN A 402 14.45 3.11 37.16
C GLN A 402 13.23 2.29 37.59
N GLY A 403 12.41 1.88 36.62
CA GLY A 403 11.23 1.05 36.83
C GLY A 403 9.88 1.76 36.82
N LYS A 404 9.84 3.11 36.82
CA LYS A 404 8.59 3.85 36.51
C LYS A 404 8.48 4.13 35.02
N THR A 405 7.24 4.25 34.52
CA THR A 405 6.94 4.57 33.12
C THR A 405 6.24 5.92 33.02
N MET A 406 6.69 6.76 32.09
CA MET A 406 5.99 8.00 31.76
C MET A 406 4.65 7.70 31.06
N ASN A 407 3.63 8.49 31.39
CA ASN A 407 2.26 8.37 30.87
C ASN A 407 1.63 9.78 30.70
N GLU A 408 0.30 9.87 30.52
CA GLU A 408 -0.41 11.14 30.37
C GLU A 408 -0.21 12.11 31.56
N LYS A 409 0.00 11.57 32.77
CA LYS A 409 0.24 12.34 33.99
C LYS A 409 1.62 12.97 34.02
N SER A 410 2.56 12.42 33.26
CA SER A 410 3.89 13.01 33.05
C SER A 410 3.80 14.24 32.14
N ASP A 411 2.99 14.19 31.08
CA ASP A 411 2.71 15.36 30.24
C ASP A 411 1.95 16.46 31.01
N VAL A 412 0.99 16.08 31.85
CA VAL A 412 0.21 16.99 32.72
C VAL A 412 1.12 17.78 33.67
N TRP A 413 2.13 17.14 34.28
CA TRP A 413 3.14 17.82 35.09
C TRP A 413 3.92 18.85 34.27
N SER A 414 4.41 18.46 33.09
CA SER A 414 5.20 19.33 32.21
C SER A 414 4.40 20.56 31.75
N LEU A 415 3.13 20.37 31.38
CA LEU A 415 2.21 21.48 31.09
C LEU A 415 1.99 22.37 32.32
N GLY A 416 1.83 21.78 33.51
CA GLY A 416 1.72 22.53 34.78
C GLY A 416 2.93 23.44 35.05
N CYS A 417 4.14 22.97 34.75
CA CYS A 417 5.37 23.76 34.84
C CYS A 417 5.35 24.94 33.87
N ILE A 418 4.84 24.74 32.65
CA ILE A 418 4.70 25.79 31.62
C ILE A 418 3.62 26.81 32.02
N VAL A 419 2.50 26.40 32.64
CA VAL A 419 1.50 27.34 33.18
C VAL A 419 2.08 28.16 34.35
N SER A 420 2.88 27.56 35.23
CA SER A 420 3.57 28.27 36.31
C SER A 420 4.59 29.30 35.79
N MET A 421 5.34 28.93 34.76
CA MET A 421 6.24 29.84 34.03
C MET A 421 5.47 30.99 33.37
N LEU A 422 4.34 30.72 32.71
CA LEU A 422 3.50 31.73 32.08
C LEU A 422 3.08 32.82 33.07
N PHE A 423 2.49 32.46 34.21
CA PHE A 423 2.03 33.47 35.17
C PHE A 423 3.19 34.27 35.78
N THR A 424 4.41 33.70 35.81
CA THR A 424 5.62 34.44 36.18
C THR A 424 6.02 35.45 35.10
N PHE A 425 6.04 35.03 33.83
CA PHE A 425 6.34 35.89 32.69
C PHE A 425 5.34 37.06 32.56
N MET A 426 4.05 36.77 32.69
CA MET A 426 2.98 37.79 32.64
C MET A 426 3.17 38.92 33.66
N GLU A 427 3.86 38.62 34.77
CA GLU A 427 4.01 39.48 35.92
C GLU A 427 5.38 40.18 35.99
N ASN A 428 6.44 39.50 35.56
CA ASN A 428 7.81 39.94 35.78
C ASN A 428 8.71 39.79 34.53
N GLY A 429 8.15 39.47 33.36
CA GLY A 429 8.89 39.36 32.11
C GLY A 429 9.93 38.24 32.13
N LEU A 430 10.97 38.38 31.30
CA LEU A 430 12.12 37.48 31.23
C LEU A 430 12.89 37.43 32.56
N ASP A 431 13.17 38.59 33.16
CA ASP A 431 13.74 38.75 34.52
C ASP A 431 13.04 37.87 35.56
N GLY A 432 11.71 37.79 35.48
CA GLY A 432 10.88 36.94 36.31
C GLY A 432 11.19 35.46 36.16
N ILE A 433 11.36 34.98 34.93
CA ILE A 433 11.66 33.59 34.63
C ILE A 433 13.07 33.22 35.12
N GLU A 434 14.06 34.09 34.89
CA GLU A 434 15.43 33.88 35.36
C GLU A 434 15.49 33.78 36.89
N ARG A 435 14.91 34.76 37.60
CA ARG A 435 14.83 34.74 39.08
C ARG A 435 14.04 33.54 39.58
N PHE A 436 13.04 33.08 38.84
CA PHE A 436 12.28 31.88 39.19
C PHE A 436 13.10 30.59 38.96
N SER A 437 13.94 30.53 37.92
CA SER A 437 14.94 29.46 37.73
C SER A 437 15.91 29.40 38.92
N ASP A 438 16.47 30.54 39.33
CA ASP A 438 17.35 30.62 40.51
C ASP A 438 16.64 30.18 41.81
N LEU A 439 15.39 30.60 42.01
CA LEU A 439 14.59 30.19 43.17
C LEU A 439 14.36 28.67 43.22
N ARG A 440 14.13 28.02 42.07
CA ARG A 440 14.00 26.55 41.98
C ARG A 440 15.35 25.87 42.18
N HIS A 441 16.40 26.33 41.49
CA HIS A 441 17.78 25.85 41.60
C HIS A 441 18.24 25.80 43.06
N ASN A 442 18.13 26.94 43.76
CA ASN A 442 18.59 27.10 45.14
C ASN A 442 17.75 26.33 46.17
N SER A 443 16.50 25.98 45.83
CA SER A 443 15.57 25.24 46.70
C SER A 443 15.59 23.72 46.50
N SER A 444 16.12 23.22 45.37
CA SER A 444 16.11 21.80 44.98
C SER A 444 16.96 20.87 45.88
N ASN A 445 17.81 21.44 46.74
CA ASN A 445 18.84 20.76 47.54
C ASN A 445 19.95 20.03 46.75
N ARG A 446 19.92 20.06 45.41
CA ARG A 446 20.93 19.46 44.52
C ARG A 446 21.56 20.44 43.52
N GLY A 447 21.20 21.73 43.56
CA GLY A 447 21.66 22.70 42.56
C GLY A 447 21.13 22.38 41.15
N MET A 448 19.86 22.00 41.06
CA MET A 448 19.19 21.73 39.78
C MET A 448 17.94 22.59 39.65
N ASP A 449 17.75 23.22 38.50
CA ASP A 449 16.50 23.89 38.16
C ASP A 449 15.42 22.84 37.82
N VAL A 450 14.61 22.49 38.82
CA VAL A 450 13.52 21.49 38.72
C VAL A 450 12.33 21.88 39.60
N PHE A 451 11.12 21.45 39.22
CA PHE A 451 9.87 21.77 39.95
C PHE A 451 9.62 20.89 41.19
N TYR A 452 10.48 19.91 41.47
CA TYR A 452 10.49 19.09 42.70
C TYR A 452 11.75 19.33 43.54
N GLN A 453 11.74 18.90 44.80
CA GLN A 453 12.91 18.92 45.70
C GLN A 453 12.98 17.64 46.52
N HIS A 454 14.17 17.24 46.96
CA HIS A 454 14.35 16.17 47.94
C HIS A 454 14.09 16.70 49.36
N ASN A 455 13.32 15.98 50.18
CA ASN A 455 13.09 16.35 51.58
C ASN A 455 14.35 16.06 52.42
N LYS A 456 14.76 17.00 53.30
CA LYS A 456 16.01 16.83 54.07
C LYS A 456 15.90 15.80 55.21
N THR A 457 14.70 15.50 55.68
CA THR A 457 14.42 14.72 56.89
C THR A 457 13.84 13.34 56.63
N ILE A 458 13.36 13.07 55.41
CA ILE A 458 12.69 11.83 54.99
C ILE A 458 13.15 11.57 53.54
N PRO A 459 13.44 10.32 53.11
CA PRO A 459 13.81 10.00 51.73
C PRO A 459 12.61 10.05 50.77
N THR A 460 11.92 11.18 50.74
CA THR A 460 10.76 11.47 49.89
C THR A 460 10.97 12.79 49.15
N TYR A 461 10.17 13.02 48.11
CA TYR A 461 10.19 14.26 47.35
C TYR A 461 8.98 15.12 47.70
N SER A 462 9.07 16.42 47.45
CA SER A 462 7.95 17.37 47.52
C SER A 462 8.06 18.39 46.39
N ILE A 463 6.99 19.15 46.14
CA ILE A 463 7.06 20.32 45.25
C ILE A 463 8.17 21.27 45.73
N ASN A 464 8.91 21.84 44.77
CA ASN A 464 10.03 22.72 45.06
C ASN A 464 9.54 24.00 45.77
N LYS A 465 10.13 24.36 46.91
CA LYS A 465 9.76 25.55 47.71
C LYS A 465 9.95 26.88 46.96
N GLY A 466 10.78 26.91 45.91
CA GLY A 466 10.88 28.04 44.99
C GLY A 466 9.60 28.26 44.19
N VAL A 467 8.88 27.19 43.81
CA VAL A 467 7.61 27.24 43.08
C VAL A 467 6.50 27.81 43.95
N THR A 468 6.30 27.26 45.15
CA THR A 468 5.23 27.75 46.05
C THR A 468 5.48 29.20 46.47
N LYS A 469 6.74 29.56 46.80
CA LYS A 469 7.12 30.96 47.09
C LYS A 469 6.89 31.90 45.91
N GLN A 470 7.18 31.47 44.68
CA GLN A 470 6.94 32.31 43.51
C GLN A 470 5.44 32.49 43.31
N HIS A 471 4.64 31.42 43.39
CA HIS A 471 3.18 31.52 43.30
C HIS A 471 2.59 32.47 44.36
N ASP A 472 3.05 32.40 45.62
CA ASP A 472 2.60 33.30 46.69
C ASP A 472 2.91 34.77 46.37
N LYS A 473 4.12 35.06 45.84
CA LYS A 473 4.49 36.42 45.37
C LYS A 473 3.57 36.92 44.26
N LEU A 474 3.29 36.08 43.26
CA LEU A 474 2.41 36.45 42.15
C LEU A 474 0.98 36.76 42.63
N ILE A 475 0.47 35.97 43.58
CA ILE A 475 -0.86 36.17 44.19
C ILE A 475 -0.93 37.51 44.93
N GLU A 476 0.07 37.83 45.76
CA GLU A 476 0.08 39.09 46.51
C GLU A 476 0.29 40.30 45.59
N ALA A 477 1.19 40.24 44.60
CA ALA A 477 1.37 41.31 43.60
C ALA A 477 0.07 41.61 42.82
N ALA A 478 -0.66 40.57 42.40
CA ALA A 478 -1.96 40.74 41.74
C ALA A 478 -3.04 41.27 42.70
N LYS A 479 -3.01 40.89 43.98
CA LYS A 479 -3.93 41.38 45.02
C LYS A 479 -3.68 42.85 45.38
N GLU A 480 -2.42 43.29 45.38
CA GLU A 480 -2.02 44.70 45.56
C GLU A 480 -2.53 45.58 44.41
N ARG A 481 -2.49 45.10 43.16
CA ARG A 481 -3.15 45.78 42.04
C ARG A 481 -4.66 45.76 42.14
N HIS A 482 -5.26 44.59 42.33
CA HIS A 482 -6.70 44.42 42.32
C HIS A 482 -7.15 43.15 43.06
N ALA A 483 -7.98 43.30 44.09
CA ALA A 483 -8.41 42.19 44.95
C ALA A 483 -9.07 41.02 44.18
N THR A 484 -9.74 41.27 43.05
CA THR A 484 -10.29 40.20 42.20
C THR A 484 -9.21 39.51 41.36
N GLU A 485 -8.15 40.22 40.95
CA GLU A 485 -7.03 39.61 40.23
C GLU A 485 -6.26 38.64 41.14
N GLY A 486 -5.97 39.07 42.39
CA GLY A 486 -5.41 38.19 43.42
C GLY A 486 -6.23 36.93 43.67
N LYS A 487 -7.58 37.04 43.67
CA LYS A 487 -8.48 35.87 43.76
C LYS A 487 -8.40 34.96 42.52
N ILE A 488 -8.13 35.50 41.34
CA ILE A 488 -7.97 34.73 40.08
C ILE A 488 -6.64 33.99 40.08
N LEU A 489 -5.52 34.65 40.42
CA LEU A 489 -4.22 33.97 40.53
C LEU A 489 -4.23 32.92 41.64
N SER A 490 -4.81 33.23 42.80
CA SER A 490 -4.96 32.25 43.89
C SER A 490 -5.79 31.04 43.46
N PHE A 491 -6.85 31.25 42.68
CA PHE A 491 -7.69 30.18 42.12
C PHE A 491 -6.91 29.22 41.21
N ILE A 492 -6.01 29.71 40.34
CA ILE A 492 -5.26 28.82 39.44
C ILE A 492 -3.96 28.30 40.07
N LEU A 493 -3.11 29.15 40.64
CA LEU A 493 -1.78 28.78 41.11
C LEU A 493 -1.81 27.80 42.30
N LYS A 494 -2.70 28.03 43.28
CA LYS A 494 -2.87 27.09 44.41
C LYS A 494 -3.58 25.80 44.03
N TRP A 495 -4.25 25.75 42.88
CA TRP A 495 -4.79 24.51 42.33
C TRP A 495 -3.72 23.72 41.57
N LEU A 496 -2.85 24.39 40.80
CA LEU A 496 -1.67 23.76 40.18
C LEU A 496 -0.79 23.05 41.22
N GLU A 497 -0.54 23.70 42.37
CA GLU A 497 0.23 23.10 43.47
C GLU A 497 -0.35 21.81 44.05
N ARG A 498 -1.69 21.67 44.06
CA ARG A 498 -2.38 20.54 44.72
C ARG A 498 -2.80 19.41 43.79
N GLU A 499 -3.07 19.71 42.52
CA GLU A 499 -3.70 18.75 41.60
C GLU A 499 -2.83 18.45 40.36
N VAL A 500 -1.79 19.26 40.07
CA VAL A 500 -0.97 19.12 38.85
C VAL A 500 0.50 18.87 39.18
N LEU A 501 1.10 19.71 40.04
CA LEU A 501 2.49 19.61 40.49
C LEU A 501 2.63 18.67 41.70
N VAL A 502 1.88 17.56 41.68
CA VAL A 502 1.88 16.50 42.69
C VAL A 502 3.01 15.52 42.37
N ILE A 503 3.79 15.15 43.38
CA ILE A 503 4.94 14.24 43.20
C ILE A 503 4.46 12.86 42.76
N ASP A 504 3.45 12.31 43.42
CA ASP A 504 2.85 11.07 42.97
C ASP A 504 2.17 11.27 41.61
N GLN A 505 2.32 10.28 40.74
CA GLN A 505 1.93 10.35 39.34
C GLN A 505 0.44 10.08 39.18
N ASP A 506 -0.10 9.14 39.95
CA ASP A 506 -1.48 8.67 39.85
C ASP A 506 -2.48 9.67 40.48
N GLU A 507 -2.03 10.45 41.46
CA GLU A 507 -2.79 11.51 42.14
C GLU A 507 -2.92 12.82 41.31
N ARG A 508 -2.19 12.96 40.19
CA ARG A 508 -2.32 14.15 39.32
C ARG A 508 -3.66 14.13 38.59
N CYS A 509 -4.22 15.31 38.28
CA CYS A 509 -5.45 15.44 37.48
C CYS A 509 -5.24 15.05 36.01
N ALA A 510 -6.24 15.26 35.14
CA ALA A 510 -6.10 15.12 33.69
C ALA A 510 -5.86 16.47 33.00
N ALA A 511 -5.38 16.45 31.75
CA ALA A 511 -5.23 17.65 30.93
C ALA A 511 -6.58 18.40 30.73
N ALA A 512 -7.70 17.67 30.74
CA ALA A 512 -9.05 18.23 30.68
C ALA A 512 -9.36 19.16 31.87
N ASP A 513 -8.84 18.86 33.06
CA ASP A 513 -9.05 19.68 34.25
C ASP A 513 -8.24 20.99 34.17
N ILE A 514 -7.02 20.94 33.62
CA ILE A 514 -6.20 22.13 33.32
C ILE A 514 -6.93 23.02 32.31
N PHE A 515 -7.48 22.45 31.23
CA PHE A 515 -8.29 23.18 30.26
C PHE A 515 -9.46 23.89 30.92
N GLN A 516 -10.25 23.18 31.74
CA GLN A 516 -11.40 23.76 32.42
C GLN A 516 -10.98 24.83 33.46
N ARG A 517 -9.85 24.66 34.15
CA ARG A 517 -9.29 25.67 35.07
C ARG A 517 -8.87 26.94 34.33
N LEU A 518 -8.15 26.81 33.21
CA LEU A 518 -7.73 27.93 32.37
C LEU A 518 -8.92 28.65 31.75
N LYS A 519 -9.94 27.91 31.29
CA LYS A 519 -11.21 28.48 30.80
C LYS A 519 -11.90 29.33 31.86
N THR A 520 -12.11 28.79 33.07
CA THR A 520 -12.70 29.56 34.18
C THR A 520 -11.82 30.75 34.61
N THR A 521 -10.50 30.63 34.48
CA THR A 521 -9.56 31.73 34.75
C THR A 521 -9.71 32.85 33.72
N LEU A 522 -9.82 32.51 32.44
CA LEU A 522 -10.05 33.44 31.34
C LEU A 522 -11.42 34.15 31.45
N GLU A 523 -12.48 33.41 31.81
CA GLU A 523 -13.82 33.96 32.07
C GLU A 523 -13.77 35.01 33.18
N ARG A 524 -13.19 34.69 34.34
CA ARG A 524 -13.02 35.66 35.44
C ARG A 524 -12.18 36.89 35.03
N TYR A 525 -11.16 36.71 34.18
CA TYR A 525 -10.39 37.82 33.61
C TYR A 525 -11.20 38.69 32.64
N LYS A 526 -12.30 38.21 32.06
CA LYS A 526 -13.26 39.01 31.27
C LYS A 526 -14.28 39.72 32.16
N ASP A 527 -14.71 39.08 33.24
CA ASP A 527 -15.70 39.65 34.17
C ASP A 527 -15.15 40.81 35.02
N MET A 528 -13.83 40.89 35.21
CA MET A 528 -13.09 42.02 35.83
C MET A 528 -13.29 43.42 35.18
N GLY A 529 -14.23 43.58 34.24
CA GLY A 529 -14.48 44.83 33.49
C GLY A 529 -15.92 45.30 33.51
N VAL A 530 -16.80 44.64 34.27
CA VAL A 530 -18.19 45.05 34.43
C VAL A 530 -18.33 45.62 35.84
N ASP A 531 -18.36 46.94 35.94
CA ASP A 531 -18.56 47.65 37.20
C ASP A 531 -20.08 47.77 37.46
N PRO A 532 -20.64 47.12 38.50
CA PRO A 532 -22.07 47.13 38.74
C PRO A 532 -22.47 48.41 39.50
N SER A 533 -22.96 49.41 38.77
CA SER A 533 -23.61 50.56 39.39
C SER A 533 -24.84 50.11 40.20
N PRO A 534 -25.10 50.70 41.39
CA PRO A 534 -26.05 50.15 42.33
C PRO A 534 -27.49 50.49 41.96
N GLN A 535 -28.34 49.47 41.81
CA GLN A 535 -29.80 49.66 41.93
C GLN A 535 -30.43 48.75 42.99
N THR A 536 -31.16 49.44 43.85
CA THR A 536 -31.86 49.06 45.07
C THR A 536 -32.92 47.96 44.89
N SER A 537 -32.78 46.90 45.69
CA SER A 537 -33.83 46.23 46.48
C SER A 537 -35.29 46.19 45.99
N SER A 538 -35.84 44.98 45.87
CA SER A 538 -37.12 44.63 46.51
C SER A 538 -37.09 43.17 47.03
N ARG A 539 -37.99 42.83 47.98
CA ARG A 539 -37.88 41.63 48.85
C ARG A 539 -38.62 40.39 48.34
N SER A 540 -38.13 39.23 48.80
CA SER A 540 -38.60 37.83 48.67
C SER A 540 -39.91 37.52 49.47
N PRO A 541 -40.39 36.25 49.71
CA PRO A 541 -39.94 34.90 49.27
C PRO A 541 -41.06 33.83 48.99
N THR A 542 -40.64 32.55 48.80
CA THR A 542 -41.36 31.24 49.01
C THR A 542 -42.49 30.85 48.03
N PHE A 543 -42.75 29.57 47.68
CA PHE A 543 -42.37 28.24 48.21
C PHE A 543 -41.76 27.32 47.08
N LEU A 544 -41.54 25.99 47.12
CA LEU A 544 -41.73 24.87 48.09
C LEU A 544 -40.59 23.80 47.89
N LYS A 545 -40.83 22.47 48.02
CA LYS A 545 -39.81 21.38 48.00
C LYS A 545 -40.33 19.99 47.58
N LYS A 546 -39.45 19.17 46.95
CA LYS A 546 -39.37 17.66 46.91
C LYS A 546 -40.51 16.89 46.18
N ALA A 547 -40.36 15.63 45.75
CA ALA A 547 -39.40 14.53 46.03
C ALA A 547 -39.08 13.65 44.77
N LYS A 548 -37.92 12.95 44.62
CA LYS A 548 -37.63 11.49 44.86
C LYS A 548 -38.76 10.49 44.46
N SER A 549 -38.55 9.25 43.95
CA SER A 549 -37.38 8.43 43.51
C SER A 549 -37.83 7.01 43.07
N MET A 550 -37.27 6.42 41.98
CA MET A 550 -37.37 4.97 41.56
C MET A 550 -38.79 4.41 41.23
N THR A 551 -39.04 3.32 40.47
CA THR A 551 -38.26 2.10 40.06
C THR A 551 -38.68 1.56 38.66
N ARG A 552 -38.02 0.49 38.14
CA ARG A 552 -38.38 -0.33 36.94
C ARG A 552 -39.80 -0.96 37.05
N SER A 553 -40.55 -1.45 36.03
CA SER A 553 -40.20 -2.35 34.90
C SER A 553 -41.38 -2.65 33.92
N THR A 554 -41.05 -3.19 32.72
CA THR A 554 -41.81 -4.15 31.84
C THR A 554 -43.18 -3.85 31.18
N TRP A 555 -43.18 -3.98 29.83
CA TRP A 555 -44.27 -4.38 28.90
C TRP A 555 -45.58 -3.54 28.86
N SER A 556 -46.34 -3.42 27.74
CA SER A 556 -46.17 -3.82 26.33
C SER A 556 -47.26 -3.15 25.47
N GLY A 557 -47.05 -2.93 24.17
CA GLY A 557 -48.17 -2.88 23.20
C GLY A 557 -48.39 -1.62 22.34
N LEU A 558 -47.79 -1.65 21.14
CA LEU A 558 -48.43 -1.37 19.83
C LEU A 558 -48.86 0.04 19.34
N ARG A 559 -48.34 0.32 18.13
CA ARG A 559 -48.86 1.15 17.01
C ARG A 559 -48.65 2.68 17.04
N GLY A 560 -47.84 3.14 16.09
CA GLY A 560 -47.67 4.53 15.66
C GLY A 560 -46.65 4.64 14.52
N SER A 561 -47.10 4.51 13.28
CA SER A 561 -46.25 4.46 12.07
C SER A 561 -45.45 5.74 11.81
N SER A 562 -44.16 5.61 11.47
CA SER A 562 -43.60 6.10 10.19
C SER A 562 -42.09 5.86 10.12
N GLY A 563 -41.65 4.87 9.33
CA GLY A 563 -40.24 4.60 9.09
C GLY A 563 -39.75 5.26 7.80
N VAL A 564 -38.64 6.00 7.86
CA VAL A 564 -37.86 6.42 6.69
C VAL A 564 -36.42 5.98 6.90
N ASN A 565 -36.03 4.90 6.21
CA ASN A 565 -34.67 4.36 6.24
C ASN A 565 -33.77 5.10 5.25
N HIS A 566 -32.76 5.84 5.72
CA HIS A 566 -31.60 6.16 4.90
C HIS A 566 -30.51 5.10 5.08
N LYS A 567 -30.33 4.27 4.05
CA LYS A 567 -29.30 3.22 3.97
C LYS A 567 -27.91 3.84 3.97
N LYS A 568 -26.99 3.30 4.78
CA LYS A 568 -25.56 3.36 4.47
C LYS A 568 -25.26 2.33 3.38
N THR A 569 -24.55 2.73 2.33
CA THR A 569 -24.02 1.84 1.30
C THR A 569 -22.82 1.07 1.84
N SER A 570 -23.06 -0.15 2.31
CA SER A 570 -22.01 -1.15 2.49
C SER A 570 -21.59 -1.69 1.13
N ALA A 571 -20.30 -1.61 0.80
CA ALA A 571 -19.74 -2.44 -0.26
C ALA A 571 -19.98 -3.91 0.14
N THR A 572 -20.61 -4.68 -0.75
CA THR A 572 -20.98 -6.07 -0.51
C THR A 572 -19.74 -6.93 -0.42
N GLN A 573 -19.47 -7.50 0.76
CA GLN A 573 -18.57 -8.64 0.88
C GLN A 573 -19.28 -9.83 0.24
N THR A 574 -18.83 -10.26 -0.94
CA THR A 574 -19.40 -11.41 -1.65
C THR A 574 -19.07 -12.68 -0.88
N ASP A 575 -20.10 -13.48 -0.56
CA ASP A 575 -19.97 -14.65 0.31
C ASP A 575 -19.20 -15.78 -0.43
N MET A 576 -17.89 -15.84 -0.21
CA MET A 576 -17.03 -16.86 -0.81
C MET A 576 -17.22 -18.20 -0.10
N SER A 577 -17.84 -19.14 -0.80
CA SER A 577 -18.06 -20.50 -0.32
C SER A 577 -16.74 -21.26 -0.05
N GLN A 578 -16.69 -21.99 1.06
CA GLN A 578 -15.50 -22.69 1.55
C GLN A 578 -15.82 -24.15 1.88
N TRP A 579 -15.01 -25.06 1.34
CA TRP A 579 -15.01 -26.48 1.68
C TRP A 579 -13.65 -26.92 2.19
N ARG A 580 -13.66 -28.02 2.93
CA ARG A 580 -12.47 -28.73 3.41
C ARG A 580 -12.46 -30.15 2.84
N LEU A 581 -11.30 -30.66 2.44
CA LEU A 581 -11.21 -32.06 2.00
C LEU A 581 -11.36 -33.03 3.18
N GLY A 582 -12.21 -34.04 3.01
CA GLY A 582 -12.37 -35.17 3.91
C GLY A 582 -11.19 -36.14 3.82
N ILE A 583 -10.07 -35.79 4.45
CA ILE A 583 -8.85 -36.61 4.48
C ILE A 583 -8.61 -37.27 5.83
N GLU A 584 -7.94 -38.43 5.79
CA GLU A 584 -7.51 -39.16 6.98
C GLU A 584 -6.48 -38.38 7.81
N LYS A 585 -6.51 -38.57 9.13
CA LYS A 585 -5.65 -37.84 10.06
C LYS A 585 -4.18 -38.19 9.83
N GLY A 586 -3.39 -37.20 9.45
CA GLY A 586 -1.96 -37.36 9.13
C GLY A 586 -1.67 -37.46 7.63
N MET A 587 -2.68 -37.62 6.78
CA MET A 587 -2.51 -37.59 5.33
C MET A 587 -2.03 -36.20 4.87
N ARG A 588 -1.05 -36.21 3.97
CA ARG A 588 -0.50 -35.04 3.28
C ARG A 588 -0.45 -35.34 1.80
N PHE A 589 -0.63 -34.31 1.00
CA PHE A 589 -0.52 -34.32 -0.46
C PHE A 589 0.63 -33.41 -0.89
N ARG A 590 1.29 -33.78 -1.98
CA ARG A 590 2.41 -33.08 -2.61
C ARG A 590 1.91 -32.07 -3.65
N SER A 591 0.85 -32.40 -4.39
CA SER A 591 0.23 -31.53 -5.38
C SER A 591 -1.24 -31.92 -5.60
N SER A 592 -1.94 -31.10 -6.37
CA SER A 592 -3.34 -31.24 -6.79
C SER A 592 -3.54 -30.81 -8.24
N ASP A 593 -4.68 -31.12 -8.83
CA ASP A 593 -5.17 -30.51 -10.06
C ASP A 593 -6.71 -30.42 -10.08
N SER A 594 -7.27 -29.65 -11.01
CA SER A 594 -8.71 -29.42 -11.16
C SER A 594 -9.17 -29.60 -12.61
N SER A 595 -10.26 -30.31 -12.83
CA SER A 595 -10.95 -30.38 -14.13
C SER A 595 -11.37 -28.97 -14.64
N PRO A 596 -11.38 -28.71 -15.96
CA PRO A 596 -11.87 -27.46 -16.54
C PRO A 596 -13.30 -27.07 -16.11
N ASN A 597 -14.22 -28.04 -16.05
CA ASN A 597 -15.58 -27.85 -15.56
C ASN A 597 -15.66 -27.68 -14.02
N GLY A 598 -14.62 -28.10 -13.30
CA GLY A 598 -14.47 -28.01 -11.85
C GLY A 598 -15.23 -29.07 -11.04
N GLU A 599 -15.90 -30.02 -11.67
CA GLU A 599 -16.64 -31.10 -11.01
C GLU A 599 -15.71 -32.05 -10.23
N PHE A 600 -14.47 -32.17 -10.69
CA PHE A 600 -13.45 -33.06 -10.14
C PHE A 600 -12.19 -32.30 -9.70
N LEU A 601 -11.69 -32.69 -8.53
CA LEU A 601 -10.40 -32.29 -7.98
C LEU A 601 -9.58 -33.55 -7.68
N VAL A 602 -8.33 -33.60 -8.11
CA VAL A 602 -7.41 -34.69 -7.76
C VAL A 602 -6.31 -34.16 -6.84
N TYR A 603 -5.95 -34.94 -5.82
CA TYR A 603 -4.82 -34.67 -4.93
C TYR A 603 -3.98 -35.93 -4.79
N TRP A 604 -2.65 -35.79 -4.80
CA TRP A 604 -1.75 -36.94 -4.68
C TRP A 604 -0.56 -36.69 -3.76
N ASN A 605 -0.09 -37.77 -3.16
CA ASN A 605 1.24 -37.90 -2.58
C ASN A 605 1.96 -39.06 -3.27
N ASP A 606 3.16 -39.37 -2.81
CA ASP A 606 4.02 -40.37 -3.42
C ASP A 606 3.35 -41.75 -3.60
N GLN A 607 2.39 -42.16 -2.75
CA GLN A 607 1.76 -43.50 -2.84
C GLN A 607 0.27 -43.49 -3.20
N THR A 608 -0.45 -42.41 -2.88
CA THR A 608 -1.92 -42.35 -2.96
C THR A 608 -2.38 -41.15 -3.76
N MET A 609 -3.28 -41.40 -4.71
CA MET A 609 -4.02 -40.40 -5.47
C MET A 609 -5.50 -40.48 -5.10
N LYS A 610 -6.12 -39.34 -4.74
CA LYS A 610 -7.52 -39.24 -4.35
C LYS A 610 -8.26 -38.28 -5.26
N LEU A 611 -9.38 -38.74 -5.82
CA LEU A 611 -10.35 -37.91 -6.51
C LEU A 611 -11.35 -37.37 -5.47
N PHE A 612 -11.83 -36.14 -5.66
CA PHE A 612 -12.88 -35.47 -4.90
C PHE A 612 -13.88 -34.87 -5.89
N SER A 613 -15.17 -34.88 -5.53
CA SER A 613 -16.24 -34.25 -6.33
C SER A 613 -17.30 -33.65 -5.41
N ASP A 614 -17.93 -32.56 -5.88
CA ASP A 614 -18.99 -31.85 -5.14
C ASP A 614 -20.29 -32.67 -5.01
N THR A 615 -20.49 -33.66 -5.88
CA THR A 615 -21.68 -34.52 -5.91
C THR A 615 -21.70 -35.55 -4.76
N ALA A 616 -20.57 -35.78 -4.11
CA ALA A 616 -20.39 -36.84 -3.12
C ALA A 616 -20.74 -36.36 -1.68
N VAL A 617 -22.02 -36.56 -1.31
CA VAL A 617 -22.62 -36.50 0.05
C VAL A 617 -22.01 -35.48 1.02
N ILE A 618 -22.60 -34.28 1.05
CA ILE A 618 -22.34 -33.26 2.08
C ILE A 618 -22.79 -33.80 3.46
N THR A 619 -21.85 -34.21 4.30
CA THR A 619 -22.11 -34.55 5.71
C THR A 619 -21.89 -33.32 6.61
N SER A 620 -22.95 -32.87 7.27
CA SER A 620 -22.88 -31.82 8.30
C SER A 620 -22.31 -32.39 9.60
N VAL A 621 -21.08 -32.01 9.94
CA VAL A 621 -20.44 -32.44 11.20
C VAL A 621 -20.78 -31.46 12.32
N PRO A 622 -21.36 -31.90 13.46
CA PRO A 622 -21.49 -31.05 14.64
C PRO A 622 -20.12 -30.77 15.24
N SER A 623 -19.81 -29.49 15.49
CA SER A 623 -18.54 -29.08 16.11
C SER A 623 -18.39 -29.67 17.52
N PHE A 624 -17.30 -30.40 17.76
CA PHE A 624 -16.95 -30.95 19.07
C PHE A 624 -16.82 -29.84 20.12
N GLN A 625 -17.44 -30.03 21.28
CA GLN A 625 -17.22 -29.17 22.44
C GLN A 625 -15.87 -29.49 23.10
N SER A 626 -15.00 -28.50 23.23
CA SER A 626 -14.08 -28.41 24.37
C SER A 626 -14.42 -27.13 25.15
N GLY A 627 -14.49 -27.25 26.47
CA GLY A 627 -15.08 -26.20 27.30
C GLY A 627 -14.12 -25.03 27.55
N HIS A 628 -14.59 -23.81 27.29
CA HIS A 628 -14.84 -22.82 28.35
C HIS A 628 -15.66 -21.66 27.77
N ALA A 629 -16.91 -21.54 28.22
CA ALA A 629 -17.83 -20.54 27.69
C ALA A 629 -17.58 -19.15 28.30
N SER A 630 -17.47 -18.13 27.44
CA SER A 630 -17.80 -16.75 27.78
C SER A 630 -18.55 -16.10 26.61
N THR A 631 -19.46 -15.18 26.94
CA THR A 631 -20.69 -14.98 26.18
C THR A 631 -20.58 -13.89 25.12
N TYR A 632 -20.55 -14.24 23.84
CA TYR A 632 -20.76 -13.31 22.72
C TYR A 632 -21.60 -13.92 21.59
N SER A 633 -22.23 -13.04 20.81
CA SER A 633 -23.39 -13.23 19.92
C SER A 633 -23.32 -14.34 18.86
N GLU A 634 -24.44 -15.08 18.71
CA GLU A 634 -24.69 -16.05 17.64
C GLU A 634 -25.02 -15.38 16.28
N SER A 635 -24.04 -14.72 15.65
CA SER A 635 -24.25 -14.09 14.33
C SER A 635 -23.07 -14.20 13.36
N SER A 636 -22.41 -15.37 13.34
CA SER A 636 -21.51 -15.80 12.24
C SER A 636 -21.07 -17.27 12.44
N ARG A 637 -21.94 -18.23 12.09
CA ARG A 637 -21.57 -19.66 11.96
C ARG A 637 -21.65 -20.07 10.49
N SER A 638 -20.56 -19.88 9.75
CA SER A 638 -20.36 -20.59 8.47
C SER A 638 -20.33 -22.09 8.77
N LYS A 639 -21.16 -22.87 8.08
CA LYS A 639 -21.11 -24.33 8.18
C LYS A 639 -19.90 -24.82 7.37
N ASP A 640 -18.88 -25.34 8.05
CA ASP A 640 -17.76 -26.01 7.37
C ASP A 640 -18.29 -27.21 6.59
N GLN A 641 -18.31 -27.11 5.26
CA GLN A 641 -18.70 -28.21 4.38
C GLN A 641 -17.48 -29.08 4.07
N VAL A 642 -17.67 -30.40 4.01
CA VAL A 642 -16.59 -31.37 3.76
C VAL A 642 -16.80 -32.02 2.39
N LEU A 643 -15.81 -31.91 1.50
CA LEU A 643 -15.77 -32.64 0.23
C LEU A 643 -15.33 -34.07 0.49
N THR A 644 -16.14 -35.04 0.09
CA THR A 644 -15.80 -36.46 0.20
C THR A 644 -15.11 -36.96 -1.07
N SER A 645 -14.39 -38.07 -0.94
CA SER A 645 -13.61 -38.66 -2.02
C SER A 645 -14.39 -39.84 -2.62
N PRO A 646 -14.90 -39.76 -3.87
CA PRO A 646 -15.55 -40.90 -4.52
C PRO A 646 -14.59 -42.07 -4.79
N GLY A 647 -13.27 -41.80 -4.90
CA GLY A 647 -12.27 -42.77 -5.31
C GLY A 647 -10.86 -42.46 -4.85
N GLN A 648 -10.11 -43.52 -4.57
CA GLN A 648 -8.67 -43.45 -4.31
C GLN A 648 -7.95 -44.58 -5.04
N HIS A 649 -6.78 -44.27 -5.60
CA HIS A 649 -5.84 -45.25 -6.11
C HIS A 649 -4.57 -45.25 -5.25
N VAL A 650 -4.11 -46.44 -4.86
CA VAL A 650 -2.88 -46.64 -4.09
C VAL A 650 -1.95 -47.54 -4.88
N LEU A 651 -0.72 -47.09 -5.10
CA LEU A 651 0.30 -47.88 -5.80
C LEU A 651 0.60 -49.17 -5.03
N GLN A 652 0.72 -50.28 -5.76
CA GLN A 652 0.84 -51.62 -5.16
C GLN A 652 2.24 -51.91 -4.59
N SER A 653 3.25 -51.14 -5.01
CA SER A 653 4.64 -51.32 -4.62
C SER A 653 5.23 -50.03 -4.06
N THR A 654 5.85 -50.12 -2.89
CA THR A 654 6.51 -49.00 -2.20
C THR A 654 7.73 -48.43 -2.93
N ARG A 655 8.16 -49.05 -4.04
CA ARG A 655 9.20 -48.51 -4.94
C ARG A 655 8.64 -47.56 -5.99
N GLN A 656 7.34 -47.63 -6.26
CA GLN A 656 6.66 -46.74 -7.22
C GLN A 656 6.35 -45.40 -6.55
N SER A 657 6.29 -44.30 -7.30
CA SER A 657 5.90 -43.00 -6.76
C SER A 657 5.12 -42.15 -7.76
N TRP A 658 4.01 -41.55 -7.34
CA TRP A 658 3.26 -40.58 -8.16
C TRP A 658 4.07 -39.28 -8.33
N ILE A 659 4.31 -38.90 -9.59
CA ILE A 659 5.05 -37.69 -9.95
C ILE A 659 4.11 -36.56 -10.34
N SER A 660 3.14 -36.86 -11.21
CA SER A 660 2.21 -35.85 -11.76
C SER A 660 0.82 -36.45 -11.99
N GLY A 661 -0.21 -35.62 -11.93
CA GLY A 661 -1.56 -35.94 -12.35
C GLY A 661 -2.21 -34.68 -12.92
N VAL A 662 -2.96 -34.82 -14.01
CA VAL A 662 -3.78 -33.75 -14.58
C VAL A 662 -5.19 -34.25 -14.87
N LEU A 663 -6.14 -33.33 -14.85
CA LEU A 663 -7.53 -33.59 -15.18
C LEU A 663 -7.90 -33.03 -16.55
N THR A 664 -8.77 -33.78 -17.22
CA THR A 664 -9.75 -33.27 -18.19
C THR A 664 -11.13 -33.47 -17.58
N ASP A 665 -12.21 -33.07 -18.26
CA ASP A 665 -13.57 -33.28 -17.74
C ASP A 665 -13.98 -34.76 -17.68
N ARG A 666 -13.31 -35.66 -18.44
CA ARG A 666 -13.61 -37.10 -18.52
C ARG A 666 -12.50 -38.03 -18.02
N TYR A 667 -11.24 -37.63 -18.16
CA TYR A 667 -10.07 -38.46 -17.85
C TYR A 667 -9.14 -37.81 -16.82
N LEU A 668 -8.69 -38.64 -15.86
CA LEU A 668 -7.52 -38.37 -15.03
C LEU A 668 -6.30 -39.06 -15.66
N ILE A 669 -5.28 -38.28 -15.99
CA ILE A 669 -4.02 -38.76 -16.60
C ILE A 669 -2.92 -38.56 -15.57
N ALA A 670 -2.34 -39.66 -15.09
CA ALA A 670 -1.37 -39.66 -14.00
C ALA A 670 -0.08 -40.38 -14.39
N ALA A 671 1.06 -39.90 -13.89
CA ALA A 671 2.38 -40.46 -14.14
C ALA A 671 3.03 -40.92 -12.83
N ALA A 672 3.49 -42.17 -12.79
CA ALA A 672 4.28 -42.71 -11.69
C ALA A 672 5.62 -43.30 -12.17
N THR A 673 6.63 -43.24 -11.32
CA THR A 673 7.81 -44.11 -11.46
C THR A 673 7.42 -45.54 -11.14
N ASP A 674 8.04 -46.52 -11.80
CA ASP A 674 7.75 -47.93 -11.50
C ASP A 674 8.71 -48.58 -10.48
N GLY A 675 9.67 -47.80 -9.98
CA GLY A 675 10.78 -48.26 -9.13
C GLY A 675 12.08 -48.54 -9.90
N THR A 676 12.08 -48.29 -11.22
CA THR A 676 13.25 -48.22 -12.11
C THR A 676 13.29 -46.86 -12.81
N ASP A 677 14.20 -46.67 -13.77
CA ASP A 677 14.31 -45.46 -14.60
C ASP A 677 13.21 -45.35 -15.68
N THR A 678 12.09 -46.08 -15.53
CA THR A 678 10.96 -46.09 -16.48
C THR A 678 9.67 -45.55 -15.83
N PHE A 679 8.81 -44.96 -16.66
CA PHE A 679 7.62 -44.24 -16.24
C PHE A 679 6.35 -44.87 -16.79
N LYS A 680 5.35 -45.01 -15.92
CA LYS A 680 4.04 -45.56 -16.23
C LYS A 680 2.99 -44.47 -16.15
N CYS A 681 2.29 -44.28 -17.26
CA CYS A 681 1.10 -43.47 -17.35
C CYS A 681 -0.12 -44.33 -16.99
N TYR A 682 -0.98 -43.78 -16.15
CA TYR A 682 -2.25 -44.34 -15.74
C TYR A 682 -3.34 -43.42 -16.26
N ILE A 683 -4.22 -43.95 -17.10
CA ILE A 683 -5.38 -43.21 -17.62
C ILE A 683 -6.63 -43.82 -16.99
N PHE A 684 -7.35 -43.01 -16.21
CA PHE A 684 -8.61 -43.37 -15.57
C PHE A 684 -9.74 -42.62 -16.30
N ASP A 685 -10.78 -43.33 -16.75
CA ASP A 685 -12.04 -42.73 -17.21
C ASP A 685 -12.89 -42.44 -15.96
N ILE A 686 -12.83 -41.20 -15.47
CA ILE A 686 -13.44 -40.81 -14.18
C ILE A 686 -14.94 -40.54 -14.29
N GLU A 687 -15.45 -40.35 -15.51
CA GLU A 687 -16.88 -40.35 -15.82
C GLU A 687 -17.47 -41.75 -15.67
N SER A 688 -16.74 -42.78 -16.14
CA SER A 688 -17.17 -44.19 -16.09
C SER A 688 -16.89 -44.87 -14.74
N ASP A 689 -15.74 -44.61 -14.10
CA ASP A 689 -15.40 -45.10 -12.77
C ASP A 689 -14.70 -44.02 -11.90
N SER A 690 -15.53 -43.19 -11.26
CA SER A 690 -15.08 -42.20 -10.27
C SER A 690 -14.43 -42.80 -9.01
N ARG A 691 -14.38 -44.14 -8.86
CA ARG A 691 -13.69 -44.81 -7.74
C ARG A 691 -12.20 -45.03 -7.98
N LEU A 692 -11.70 -44.81 -9.20
CA LEU A 692 -10.33 -45.09 -9.64
C LEU A 692 -9.93 -46.59 -9.56
N GLY A 693 -10.91 -47.47 -9.74
CA GLY A 693 -10.76 -48.93 -9.70
C GLY A 693 -10.38 -49.56 -11.04
N THR A 694 -10.79 -48.95 -12.16
CA THR A 694 -10.35 -49.32 -13.53
C THR A 694 -9.43 -48.26 -14.14
N TYR A 695 -8.44 -48.71 -14.91
CA TYR A 695 -7.46 -47.84 -15.57
C TYR A 695 -6.73 -48.60 -16.67
N SER A 696 -6.21 -47.87 -17.65
CA SER A 696 -5.23 -48.42 -18.59
C SER A 696 -3.83 -47.90 -18.24
N GLN A 697 -2.87 -48.82 -18.15
CA GLN A 697 -1.48 -48.55 -17.77
C GLN A 697 -0.58 -48.62 -19.01
N ILE A 698 0.11 -47.53 -19.33
CA ILE A 698 0.86 -47.36 -20.58
C ILE A 698 2.28 -46.90 -20.25
N THR A 699 3.29 -47.57 -20.80
CA THR A 699 4.69 -47.13 -20.69
C THR A 699 4.91 -45.90 -21.57
N LEU A 700 5.43 -44.81 -21.00
CA LEU A 700 5.82 -43.61 -21.75
C LEU A 700 7.34 -43.60 -21.94
N ALA A 701 7.78 -43.95 -23.15
CA ALA A 701 9.17 -44.10 -23.59
C ALA A 701 9.99 -45.22 -22.90
N ASP A 702 10.75 -45.97 -23.71
CA ASP A 702 11.46 -47.22 -23.30
C ASP A 702 12.92 -47.01 -22.85
N MET A 703 13.41 -45.76 -22.78
CA MET A 703 14.85 -45.47 -22.57
C MET A 703 15.07 -44.27 -21.64
N GLY A 704 15.17 -44.51 -20.33
CA GLY A 704 15.81 -43.61 -19.35
C GLY A 704 15.37 -42.13 -19.36
N GLN A 705 14.10 -41.85 -19.67
CA GLN A 705 13.59 -40.49 -19.83
C GLN A 705 12.64 -40.09 -18.69
N GLY A 706 13.05 -39.13 -17.87
CA GLY A 706 12.29 -38.66 -16.71
C GLY A 706 11.06 -37.82 -17.07
N ILE A 707 9.87 -38.11 -16.53
CA ILE A 707 8.72 -37.20 -16.71
C ILE A 707 8.88 -35.98 -15.78
N HIS A 708 9.09 -34.81 -16.36
CA HIS A 708 9.28 -33.55 -15.64
C HIS A 708 7.95 -32.81 -15.35
N LYS A 709 7.06 -32.73 -16.34
CA LYS A 709 5.72 -32.11 -16.21
C LYS A 709 4.75 -32.71 -17.22
N LEU A 710 3.49 -32.89 -16.81
CA LEU A 710 2.39 -33.36 -17.65
C LEU A 710 1.33 -32.25 -17.75
N ILE A 711 0.71 -32.06 -18.92
CA ILE A 711 -0.25 -30.98 -19.22
C ILE A 711 -1.36 -31.46 -20.18
N THR A 712 -2.53 -30.85 -20.07
CA THR A 712 -3.70 -31.03 -20.95
C THR A 712 -4.14 -29.67 -21.54
N PRO A 713 -4.85 -29.65 -22.68
CA PRO A 713 -5.41 -28.42 -23.23
C PRO A 713 -6.64 -27.97 -22.41
N PRO A 714 -6.84 -26.67 -22.20
CA PRO A 714 -7.91 -26.16 -21.32
C PRO A 714 -9.32 -26.32 -21.91
N ASP A 715 -9.47 -26.07 -23.22
CA ASP A 715 -10.77 -26.04 -23.94
C ASP A 715 -10.79 -27.10 -25.07
N GLY A 716 -10.40 -28.35 -24.78
CA GLY A 716 -10.35 -29.44 -25.77
C GLY A 716 -11.73 -30.04 -26.08
N PRO A 717 -12.05 -30.43 -27.33
CA PRO A 717 -13.29 -31.13 -27.63
C PRO A 717 -13.32 -32.49 -26.91
N PRO A 718 -14.38 -32.85 -26.17
CA PRO A 718 -14.41 -34.04 -25.31
C PRO A 718 -14.20 -35.35 -26.09
N ASP A 719 -14.58 -35.36 -27.37
CA ASP A 719 -14.47 -36.51 -28.27
C ASP A 719 -13.03 -36.83 -28.73
N LYS A 720 -12.04 -35.96 -28.45
CA LYS A 720 -10.64 -36.12 -28.90
C LYS A 720 -9.63 -35.66 -27.84
N PRO A 721 -9.49 -36.39 -26.72
CA PRO A 721 -8.59 -36.00 -25.66
C PRO A 721 -7.11 -36.09 -26.10
N SER A 722 -6.31 -35.13 -25.65
CA SER A 722 -4.87 -35.12 -25.86
C SER A 722 -4.15 -34.59 -24.63
N PHE A 723 -2.91 -35.00 -24.45
CA PHE A 723 -2.03 -34.50 -23.41
C PHE A 723 -0.61 -34.37 -23.94
N ALA A 724 0.19 -33.56 -23.26
CA ALA A 724 1.62 -33.47 -23.50
C ALA A 724 2.40 -33.69 -22.20
N CYS A 725 3.65 -34.12 -22.32
CA CYS A 725 4.59 -34.11 -21.22
C CYS A 725 5.99 -33.68 -21.65
N ILE A 726 6.71 -33.07 -20.71
CA ILE A 726 8.15 -32.81 -20.84
C ILE A 726 8.89 -34.05 -20.33
N LEU A 727 9.66 -34.68 -21.22
CA LEU A 727 10.56 -35.79 -20.96
C LEU A 727 11.98 -35.25 -20.76
N ASN A 728 12.71 -35.72 -19.76
CA ASN A 728 14.10 -35.36 -19.48
C ASN A 728 15.02 -36.48 -19.98
N ASP A 729 15.92 -36.19 -20.91
CA ASP A 729 16.95 -37.13 -21.36
C ASP A 729 18.20 -36.99 -20.46
N ASP A 730 18.30 -37.91 -19.50
CA ASP A 730 19.37 -37.93 -18.50
C ASP A 730 20.77 -38.18 -19.12
N ASN A 731 20.85 -38.72 -20.34
CA ASN A 731 22.13 -39.00 -21.00
C ASN A 731 22.71 -37.77 -21.72
N ASN A 732 21.84 -36.92 -22.31
CA ASN A 732 22.26 -35.77 -23.11
C ASN A 732 22.04 -34.41 -22.42
N GLY A 733 21.38 -34.38 -21.26
CA GLY A 733 21.03 -33.13 -20.59
C GLY A 733 20.13 -32.23 -21.44
N ARG A 734 19.20 -32.84 -22.18
CA ARG A 734 18.17 -32.14 -22.97
C ARG A 734 16.80 -32.65 -22.54
N CYS A 735 15.75 -31.92 -22.87
CA CYS A 735 14.39 -32.41 -22.73
C CYS A 735 13.71 -32.59 -24.10
N SER A 736 12.63 -33.35 -24.14
CA SER A 736 11.75 -33.47 -25.30
C SER A 736 10.31 -33.21 -24.88
N ILE A 737 9.47 -32.72 -25.80
CA ILE A 737 8.02 -32.71 -25.61
C ILE A 737 7.45 -33.95 -26.26
N LEU A 738 6.76 -34.80 -25.50
CA LEU A 738 5.89 -35.83 -26.04
C LEU A 738 4.46 -35.30 -26.08
N ILE A 739 3.77 -35.42 -27.22
CA ILE A 739 2.31 -35.23 -27.32
C ILE A 739 1.67 -36.56 -27.70
N ALA A 740 0.59 -36.90 -27.00
CA ALA A 740 -0.19 -38.10 -27.22
C ALA A 740 -1.69 -37.81 -27.34
N ARG A 741 -2.38 -38.66 -28.11
CA ARG A 741 -3.83 -38.64 -28.31
C ARG A 741 -4.47 -39.91 -27.77
N ILE A 742 -5.59 -39.77 -27.06
CA ILE A 742 -6.33 -40.87 -26.44
C ILE A 742 -7.45 -41.32 -27.40
N ASP A 743 -7.64 -42.64 -27.57
CA ASP A 743 -8.81 -43.23 -28.21
C ASP A 743 -9.77 -43.84 -27.17
N PRO A 744 -11.07 -43.50 -27.20
CA PRO A 744 -12.10 -44.19 -26.43
C PRO A 744 -12.70 -45.45 -27.11
N ASP A 745 -12.45 -45.72 -28.39
CA ASP A 745 -13.20 -46.76 -29.15
C ASP A 745 -12.33 -47.96 -29.58
N THR A 746 -12.91 -49.16 -29.53
CA THR A 746 -12.16 -50.46 -29.62
C THR A 746 -12.31 -51.19 -30.95
N SER A 747 -12.89 -50.54 -31.97
CA SER A 747 -13.42 -51.22 -33.16
C SER A 747 -12.48 -51.34 -34.37
N ILE A 748 -11.21 -50.89 -34.28
CA ILE A 748 -10.24 -50.96 -35.39
C ILE A 748 -8.96 -51.71 -34.99
N PRO A 749 -8.61 -52.85 -35.64
CA PRO A 749 -7.35 -53.52 -35.40
C PRO A 749 -6.17 -52.75 -36.01
N LEU A 750 -5.10 -52.58 -35.21
CA LEU A 750 -3.84 -51.94 -35.59
C LEU A 750 -3.05 -52.75 -36.65
N ASN A 751 -3.44 -52.64 -37.92
CA ASN A 751 -2.61 -53.01 -39.07
C ASN A 751 -2.00 -51.74 -39.71
N GLY A 752 -1.13 -51.06 -38.97
CA GLY A 752 -0.25 -50.03 -39.51
C GLY A 752 1.08 -50.65 -39.97
N GLN A 753 1.40 -50.54 -41.25
CA GLN A 753 2.75 -50.85 -41.74
C GLN A 753 3.78 -49.86 -41.14
N PRO A 754 5.06 -50.25 -41.01
CA PRO A 754 6.11 -49.32 -40.57
C PRO A 754 6.24 -48.16 -41.57
N GLY A 755 5.86 -46.96 -41.13
CA GLY A 755 5.90 -45.73 -41.92
C GLY A 755 7.27 -45.05 -41.91
N GLU A 756 7.59 -44.38 -43.01
CA GLU A 756 8.93 -43.87 -43.36
C GLU A 756 9.49 -42.79 -42.40
N GLU A 757 10.83 -42.75 -42.29
CA GLU A 757 11.56 -41.64 -41.67
C GLU A 757 11.45 -40.36 -42.53
N ALA A 758 10.55 -39.45 -42.16
CA ALA A 758 10.40 -38.17 -42.84
C ALA A 758 11.29 -37.08 -42.22
N LEU A 759 12.36 -36.69 -42.93
CA LEU A 759 13.20 -35.54 -42.58
C LEU A 759 12.45 -34.22 -42.84
N SER A 760 12.22 -33.44 -41.78
CA SER A 760 11.67 -32.07 -41.87
C SER A 760 12.76 -31.05 -42.25
N PRO A 761 12.47 -30.00 -43.04
CA PRO A 761 13.47 -29.02 -43.51
C PRO A 761 14.26 -28.29 -42.41
N CYS A 762 13.78 -28.30 -41.16
CA CYS A 762 14.41 -27.62 -40.02
C CYS A 762 15.29 -28.52 -39.14
N GLY A 763 15.60 -29.76 -39.56
CA GLY A 763 16.53 -30.64 -38.85
C GLY A 763 16.01 -31.24 -37.53
N ILE A 764 14.69 -31.19 -37.29
CA ILE A 764 14.04 -31.87 -36.18
C ILE A 764 13.69 -33.30 -36.62
N GLN A 765 14.30 -34.30 -35.99
CA GLN A 765 14.05 -35.72 -36.27
C GLN A 765 12.80 -36.18 -35.50
N LEU A 766 11.71 -36.45 -36.23
CA LEU A 766 10.45 -36.93 -35.69
C LEU A 766 10.46 -38.47 -35.63
N THR A 767 10.49 -39.04 -34.43
CA THR A 767 10.46 -40.50 -34.24
C THR A 767 9.04 -40.99 -33.99
N TYR A 768 8.56 -41.90 -34.83
CA TYR A 768 7.28 -42.59 -34.67
C TYR A 768 7.51 -43.95 -34.01
N LEU A 769 7.11 -44.11 -32.75
CA LEU A 769 7.25 -45.38 -32.03
C LEU A 769 5.98 -46.25 -32.19
N PRO A 770 6.11 -47.55 -32.52
CA PRO A 770 4.99 -48.48 -32.41
C PRO A 770 4.63 -48.73 -30.94
N VAL A 771 3.33 -48.83 -30.64
CA VAL A 771 2.84 -49.06 -29.27
C VAL A 771 3.31 -50.44 -28.77
N PRO A 772 4.05 -50.54 -27.65
CA PRO A 772 4.49 -51.83 -27.13
C PRO A 772 3.30 -52.71 -26.71
N SER A 773 3.23 -53.91 -27.27
CA SER A 773 2.23 -54.90 -26.88
C SER A 773 2.67 -55.65 -25.62
N GLN A 774 1.72 -55.87 -24.70
CA GLN A 774 1.75 -56.82 -23.55
C GLN A 774 2.40 -56.36 -22.23
N ASN A 775 1.53 -56.10 -21.24
CA ASN A 775 1.29 -57.04 -20.14
C ASN A 775 0.00 -56.65 -19.40
N LEU A 776 -1.12 -57.33 -19.66
CA LEU A 776 -2.42 -56.99 -19.05
C LEU A 776 -2.44 -57.29 -17.55
N ALA A 777 -2.59 -56.24 -16.74
CA ALA A 777 -3.06 -56.35 -15.36
C ALA A 777 -4.60 -56.52 -15.33
N ARG A 778 -5.13 -57.08 -14.23
CA ARG A 778 -6.53 -57.55 -14.10
C ARG A 778 -7.64 -56.47 -14.06
N GLN A 779 -7.37 -55.21 -14.44
CA GLN A 779 -8.29 -54.07 -14.24
C GLN A 779 -8.27 -53.05 -15.41
N ASP A 780 -8.04 -53.52 -16.63
CA ASP A 780 -7.90 -52.66 -17.83
C ASP A 780 -9.21 -51.93 -18.20
N ALA A 781 -9.12 -50.63 -18.46
CA ALA A 781 -10.21 -49.80 -18.98
C ALA A 781 -10.29 -49.79 -20.53
N VAL A 782 -9.35 -50.47 -21.20
CA VAL A 782 -9.26 -50.61 -22.68
C VAL A 782 -9.07 -49.27 -23.42
N ILE A 783 -8.29 -48.37 -22.83
CA ILE A 783 -7.94 -47.05 -23.39
C ILE A 783 -6.58 -47.15 -24.11
N HIS A 784 -6.52 -46.66 -25.35
CA HIS A 784 -5.31 -46.72 -26.19
C HIS A 784 -4.79 -45.34 -26.60
N LEU A 785 -3.49 -45.27 -26.97
CA LEU A 785 -2.89 -44.07 -27.56
C LEU A 785 -2.82 -44.19 -29.08
N LEU A 786 -3.47 -43.26 -29.78
CA LEU A 786 -3.54 -43.24 -31.26
C LEU A 786 -2.20 -42.91 -31.93
N ARG A 787 -1.44 -42.02 -31.32
CA ARG A 787 -0.19 -41.48 -31.85
C ARG A 787 0.61 -40.87 -30.71
N GLN A 788 1.92 -41.07 -30.75
CA GLN A 788 2.90 -40.33 -29.96
C GLN A 788 3.76 -39.51 -30.92
N ILE A 789 4.03 -38.26 -30.57
CA ILE A 789 4.99 -37.39 -31.28
C ILE A 789 6.01 -36.94 -30.25
N ILE A 790 7.30 -37.24 -30.46
CA ILE A 790 8.39 -36.78 -29.60
C ILE A 790 9.18 -35.71 -30.35
N CYS A 791 9.22 -34.49 -29.79
CA CYS A 791 9.94 -33.34 -30.31
C CYS A 791 11.11 -33.00 -29.38
N PRO A 792 12.38 -33.20 -29.78
CA PRO A 792 13.53 -32.82 -28.95
C PRO A 792 13.64 -31.30 -28.81
N LEU A 793 13.86 -30.82 -27.59
CA LEU A 793 14.15 -29.43 -27.26
C LEU A 793 15.65 -29.21 -27.04
N GLN A 794 16.08 -27.94 -27.13
CA GLN A 794 17.49 -27.57 -26.97
C GLN A 794 17.89 -27.29 -25.51
N TRP A 795 16.91 -27.19 -24.60
CA TRP A 795 17.12 -26.83 -23.19
C TRP A 795 17.13 -28.04 -22.26
N ARG A 796 17.62 -27.86 -21.03
CA ARG A 796 17.43 -28.83 -19.94
C ARG A 796 16.03 -28.65 -19.35
N ALA A 797 15.46 -29.69 -18.76
CA ALA A 797 14.17 -29.57 -18.07
C ALA A 797 14.18 -28.52 -16.94
N ILE A 798 15.31 -28.35 -16.24
CA ILE A 798 15.47 -27.34 -15.17
C ILE A 798 15.42 -25.87 -15.66
N ASP A 799 15.61 -25.64 -16.95
CA ASP A 799 15.56 -24.31 -17.56
C ASP A 799 14.12 -23.93 -17.99
N ILE A 800 13.16 -24.86 -17.91
CA ILE A 800 11.74 -24.63 -18.24
C ILE A 800 10.99 -24.18 -16.97
N GLU A 801 10.60 -22.91 -16.94
CA GLU A 801 9.79 -22.33 -15.85
C GLU A 801 8.30 -22.65 -16.03
N HIS A 802 7.81 -22.71 -17.27
CA HIS A 802 6.43 -23.04 -17.57
C HIS A 802 6.27 -23.67 -18.94
N VAL A 803 5.25 -24.50 -19.09
CA VAL A 803 4.73 -24.96 -20.38
C VAL A 803 3.21 -25.07 -20.30
N ALA A 804 2.53 -24.62 -21.36
CA ALA A 804 1.10 -24.70 -21.56
C ALA A 804 0.80 -25.21 -22.99
N LEU A 805 -0.20 -26.07 -23.11
CA LEU A 805 -0.71 -26.62 -24.36
C LEU A 805 -2.04 -25.91 -24.65
N GLN A 806 -2.08 -24.93 -25.56
CA GLN A 806 -3.32 -24.16 -25.77
C GLN A 806 -4.28 -24.89 -26.71
N THR A 807 -3.72 -25.46 -27.77
CA THR A 807 -4.43 -26.30 -28.74
C THR A 807 -3.68 -27.63 -28.85
N ARG A 808 -4.23 -28.60 -29.59
CA ARG A 808 -3.53 -29.85 -29.91
C ARG A 808 -2.19 -29.65 -30.66
N ASP A 809 -2.00 -28.48 -31.28
CA ASP A 809 -0.91 -28.18 -32.21
C ASP A 809 0.08 -27.11 -31.69
N GLU A 810 -0.33 -26.28 -30.72
CA GLU A 810 0.42 -25.12 -30.23
C GLU A 810 0.84 -25.26 -28.77
N VAL A 811 2.15 -25.24 -28.54
CA VAL A 811 2.76 -25.29 -27.20
C VAL A 811 3.48 -23.98 -26.91
N TYR A 812 3.20 -23.40 -25.76
CA TYR A 812 3.86 -22.20 -25.24
C TYR A 812 4.77 -22.57 -24.08
N VAL A 813 6.05 -22.23 -24.17
CA VAL A 813 7.09 -22.55 -23.16
C VAL A 813 7.76 -21.27 -22.69
N VAL A 814 7.86 -21.08 -21.37
CA VAL A 814 8.71 -20.04 -20.76
C VAL A 814 10.01 -20.69 -20.31
N VAL A 815 11.11 -20.19 -20.86
CA VAL A 815 12.47 -20.69 -20.61
C VAL A 815 13.29 -19.61 -19.92
N ARG A 816 13.98 -19.98 -18.84
CA ARG A 816 14.96 -19.14 -18.14
C ARG A 816 16.37 -19.45 -18.62
N CYS A 817 17.10 -18.43 -19.04
CA CYS A 817 18.52 -18.52 -19.39
C CYS A 817 19.30 -17.53 -18.53
N ALA A 818 20.00 -18.05 -17.51
CA ALA A 818 20.69 -17.25 -16.49
C ALA A 818 19.77 -16.19 -15.84
N SER A 819 19.92 -14.93 -16.26
CA SER A 819 19.18 -13.76 -15.74
C SER A 819 17.95 -13.38 -16.58
N ASP A 820 17.74 -14.01 -17.73
CA ASP A 820 16.73 -13.62 -18.72
C ASP A 820 15.58 -14.65 -18.80
N LEU A 821 14.40 -14.17 -19.20
CA LEU A 821 13.25 -15.00 -19.57
C LEU A 821 12.93 -14.85 -21.06
N SER A 822 12.53 -15.95 -21.68
CA SER A 822 12.04 -15.98 -23.06
C SER A 822 10.79 -16.85 -23.18
N LEU A 823 9.82 -16.38 -23.97
CA LEU A 823 8.61 -17.09 -24.35
C LEU A 823 8.81 -17.70 -25.75
N HIS A 824 8.49 -18.98 -25.90
CA HIS A 824 8.64 -19.72 -27.15
C HIS A 824 7.31 -20.37 -27.52
N LEU A 825 6.89 -20.19 -28.77
CA LEU A 825 5.77 -20.92 -29.39
C LEU A 825 6.32 -22.03 -30.28
N PHE A 826 5.81 -23.25 -30.13
CA PHE A 826 6.10 -24.41 -30.97
C PHE A 826 4.81 -24.87 -31.66
N THR A 827 4.88 -25.05 -32.97
CA THR A 827 3.81 -25.69 -33.75
C THR A 827 4.22 -27.10 -34.16
N ILE A 828 3.34 -28.09 -33.94
CA ILE A 828 3.71 -29.51 -33.99
C ILE A 828 3.27 -30.18 -35.31
N GLU A 829 2.02 -30.00 -35.75
CA GLU A 829 1.59 -30.49 -37.08
C GLU A 829 2.29 -29.75 -38.24
N ARG A 830 2.77 -28.51 -38.00
CA ARG A 830 3.61 -27.73 -38.91
C ARG A 830 4.87 -27.26 -38.17
N PRO A 831 5.98 -28.02 -38.22
CA PRO A 831 7.17 -27.76 -37.40
C PRO A 831 7.71 -26.33 -37.55
N GLY A 832 7.59 -25.55 -36.49
CA GLY A 832 8.02 -24.15 -36.43
C GLY A 832 8.23 -23.68 -35.00
N VAL A 833 9.13 -22.72 -34.82
CA VAL A 833 9.46 -22.14 -33.50
C VAL A 833 9.56 -20.62 -33.60
N LEU A 834 8.85 -19.91 -32.71
CA LEU A 834 8.93 -18.46 -32.58
C LEU A 834 9.34 -18.07 -31.17
N ARG A 835 10.46 -17.34 -31.04
CA ARG A 835 10.98 -16.82 -29.76
C ARG A 835 10.58 -15.36 -29.56
N ARG A 836 10.28 -14.99 -28.31
CA ARG A 836 10.20 -13.61 -27.81
C ARG A 836 10.95 -13.49 -26.48
N ASP A 837 11.89 -12.56 -26.41
CA ASP A 837 12.57 -12.25 -25.15
C ASP A 837 11.72 -11.29 -24.32
N LEU A 838 11.62 -11.53 -23.01
CA LEU A 838 10.98 -10.61 -22.07
C LEU A 838 12.07 -9.64 -21.59
N ASN A 839 11.97 -8.37 -21.98
CA ASN A 839 12.96 -7.36 -21.56
C ASN A 839 12.73 -6.94 -20.09
N LEU A 840 13.29 -7.74 -19.18
CA LEU A 840 13.17 -7.62 -17.73
C LEU A 840 14.13 -6.57 -17.15
N ASN A 841 14.02 -5.30 -17.59
CA ASN A 841 14.84 -4.15 -17.13
C ASN A 841 15.24 -4.26 -15.64
N ALA A 842 16.47 -4.70 -15.38
CA ALA A 842 16.91 -5.10 -14.05
C ALA A 842 17.39 -3.88 -13.25
N ASN A 843 16.64 -3.52 -12.20
CA ASN A 843 17.02 -2.50 -11.22
C ASN A 843 16.52 -2.84 -9.80
N GLY A 844 16.54 -4.13 -9.45
CA GLY A 844 16.15 -4.62 -8.13
C GLY A 844 16.89 -5.90 -7.76
N ASP A 845 17.49 -5.91 -6.56
CA ASP A 845 18.44 -6.93 -6.07
C ASP A 845 17.79 -8.29 -5.68
N ASN A 846 16.54 -8.53 -6.09
CA ASN A 846 15.78 -9.74 -5.78
C ASN A 846 15.91 -10.78 -6.90
N GLY A 847 17.12 -11.33 -7.09
CA GLY A 847 17.43 -12.33 -8.12
C GLY A 847 16.76 -13.71 -7.97
N GLU A 848 15.93 -13.93 -6.94
CA GLU A 848 15.44 -15.27 -6.58
C GLU A 848 14.25 -15.80 -7.40
N ARG A 849 13.49 -14.96 -8.12
CA ARG A 849 12.34 -15.44 -8.92
C ARG A 849 11.92 -14.52 -10.06
N LEU A 850 12.45 -14.77 -11.26
CA LEU A 850 12.12 -14.03 -12.48
C LEU A 850 10.70 -14.33 -12.99
N PHE A 851 10.23 -15.58 -12.93
CA PHE A 851 8.93 -16.01 -13.46
C PHE A 851 7.89 -16.18 -12.33
N THR A 852 6.67 -15.67 -12.57
CA THR A 852 5.54 -15.82 -11.63
C THR A 852 4.55 -16.86 -12.15
N ASP A 853 3.92 -16.58 -13.28
CA ASP A 853 2.86 -17.41 -13.86
C ASP A 853 2.57 -17.05 -15.33
N MET A 854 1.88 -17.92 -16.06
CA MET A 854 1.46 -17.71 -17.44
C MET A 854 0.08 -18.33 -17.69
N ILE A 855 -0.72 -17.68 -18.53
CA ILE A 855 -1.94 -18.25 -19.11
C ILE A 855 -1.95 -18.05 -20.63
N CYS A 856 -2.59 -18.98 -21.34
CA CYS A 856 -2.89 -18.89 -22.76
C CYS A 856 -4.40 -18.99 -22.96
N PHE A 857 -4.93 -18.34 -24.00
CA PHE A 857 -6.31 -18.50 -24.42
C PHE A 857 -6.54 -18.05 -25.86
N SER A 858 -7.56 -18.59 -26.52
CA SER A 858 -8.01 -18.10 -27.83
C SER A 858 -8.50 -16.65 -27.69
N ASN A 859 -8.04 -15.79 -28.60
CA ASN A 859 -8.40 -14.38 -28.65
C ASN A 859 -9.91 -14.21 -28.92
N ALA A 860 -10.49 -13.14 -28.38
CA ALA A 860 -11.93 -12.90 -28.41
C ALA A 860 -12.47 -12.46 -29.78
N ASP A 861 -11.68 -11.68 -30.53
CA ASP A 861 -12.08 -11.10 -31.81
C ASP A 861 -11.76 -12.03 -32.99
N ASP A 862 -10.72 -12.85 -32.85
CA ASP A 862 -10.25 -13.78 -33.88
C ASP A 862 -9.75 -15.09 -33.25
N SER A 863 -10.56 -16.15 -33.36
CA SER A 863 -10.26 -17.47 -32.80
C SER A 863 -9.05 -18.18 -33.42
N ARG A 864 -8.44 -17.61 -34.48
CA ARG A 864 -7.15 -18.05 -35.04
C ARG A 864 -5.94 -17.46 -34.32
N LYS A 865 -6.15 -16.46 -33.47
CA LYS A 865 -5.11 -15.84 -32.65
C LYS A 865 -5.14 -16.39 -31.23
N THR A 866 -3.98 -16.42 -30.60
CA THR A 866 -3.84 -16.78 -29.18
C THR A 866 -3.32 -15.59 -28.41
N ASP A 867 -4.01 -15.22 -27.34
CA ASP A 867 -3.48 -14.29 -26.34
C ASP A 867 -2.74 -15.09 -25.27
N VAL A 868 -1.53 -14.65 -24.94
CA VAL A 868 -0.67 -15.22 -23.91
C VAL A 868 -0.29 -14.11 -22.94
N ILE A 869 -0.62 -14.30 -21.67
CA ILE A 869 -0.30 -13.34 -20.61
C ILE A 869 0.75 -13.97 -19.70
N VAL A 870 1.89 -13.30 -19.58
CA VAL A 870 3.04 -13.72 -18.77
C VAL A 870 3.27 -12.70 -17.66
N VAL A 871 3.35 -13.18 -16.42
CA VAL A 871 3.74 -12.35 -15.27
C VAL A 871 5.19 -12.66 -14.88
N ALA A 872 6.03 -11.63 -14.92
CA ALA A 872 7.43 -11.69 -14.54
C ALA A 872 7.75 -10.70 -13.42
N GLN A 873 8.80 -10.99 -12.64
CA GLN A 873 9.27 -10.18 -11.50
C GLN A 873 8.16 -9.84 -10.47
N ARG A 874 7.12 -10.68 -10.34
CA ARG A 874 5.95 -10.54 -9.44
C ARG A 874 5.01 -9.34 -9.67
N GLU A 875 5.32 -8.45 -10.63
CA GLU A 875 4.51 -7.25 -10.89
C GLU A 875 4.44 -6.82 -12.38
N SER A 876 5.39 -7.22 -13.23
CA SER A 876 5.36 -6.89 -14.66
C SER A 876 4.45 -7.86 -15.42
N ILE A 877 3.38 -7.34 -16.02
CA ILE A 877 2.46 -8.10 -16.87
C ILE A 877 2.79 -7.83 -18.33
N PHE A 878 3.08 -8.90 -19.07
CA PHE A 878 3.26 -8.90 -20.52
C PHE A 878 2.09 -9.63 -21.19
N HIS A 879 1.54 -9.05 -22.23
CA HIS A 879 0.45 -9.60 -23.03
C HIS A 879 0.89 -9.67 -24.49
N PHE A 880 0.88 -10.88 -25.03
CA PHE A 880 1.29 -11.22 -26.39
C PHE A 880 0.07 -11.73 -27.15
N THR A 881 -0.23 -11.16 -28.32
CA THR A 881 -1.22 -11.71 -29.25
C THR A 881 -0.48 -12.36 -30.43
N PHE A 882 -0.50 -13.69 -30.48
CA PHE A 882 0.11 -14.52 -31.54
C PHE A 882 -0.85 -14.76 -32.69
N ASN A 883 -0.30 -14.91 -33.90
CA ASN A 883 -1.03 -15.24 -35.13
C ASN A 883 -0.25 -16.30 -35.92
N GLY A 884 -0.07 -17.47 -35.31
CA GLY A 884 0.85 -18.52 -35.77
C GLY A 884 2.33 -18.17 -35.57
N VAL A 885 3.20 -19.06 -36.03
CA VAL A 885 4.68 -18.92 -35.96
C VAL A 885 5.23 -17.97 -37.03
N ASP A 886 4.53 -17.81 -38.15
CA ASP A 886 4.98 -17.02 -39.30
C ASP A 886 4.92 -15.50 -39.09
N ASN A 887 4.29 -15.03 -38.00
CA ASN A 887 4.06 -13.61 -37.73
C ASN A 887 4.59 -13.19 -36.36
N ASP A 888 5.21 -12.02 -36.28
CA ASP A 888 5.60 -11.38 -35.02
C ASP A 888 4.36 -11.07 -34.16
N PRO A 889 4.29 -11.55 -32.90
CA PRO A 889 3.17 -11.26 -32.02
C PRO A 889 3.14 -9.78 -31.62
N LYS A 890 1.93 -9.22 -31.50
CA LYS A 890 1.75 -7.90 -30.90
C LYS A 890 2.04 -7.99 -29.41
N VAL A 891 2.94 -7.14 -28.90
CA VAL A 891 3.32 -7.13 -27.47
C VAL A 891 2.81 -5.86 -26.79
N VAL A 892 2.27 -6.04 -25.58
CA VAL A 892 1.90 -4.98 -24.64
C VAL A 892 2.52 -5.31 -23.28
N ARG A 893 3.34 -4.41 -22.75
CA ARG A 893 3.78 -4.44 -21.35
C ARG A 893 2.93 -3.44 -20.59
N TYR A 894 2.31 -3.87 -19.50
CA TYR A 894 1.58 -2.98 -18.59
C TYR A 894 2.46 -2.54 -17.43
N LEU A 895 2.12 -1.40 -16.83
CA LEU A 895 2.76 -0.92 -15.61
C LEU A 895 2.56 -1.88 -14.42
N PRO A 896 3.48 -1.89 -13.42
CA PRO A 896 3.33 -2.69 -12.21
C PRO A 896 2.02 -2.44 -11.45
N VAL A 897 1.32 -3.51 -11.08
CA VAL A 897 0.02 -3.46 -10.38
C VAL A 897 0.14 -2.70 -9.05
N LYS A 898 -0.73 -1.69 -8.81
CA LYS A 898 -0.59 -0.81 -7.64
C LYS A 898 -0.74 -1.59 -6.34
N ASN A 899 0.27 -1.53 -5.46
CA ASN A 899 0.26 -2.08 -4.10
C ASN A 899 0.06 -3.62 -3.98
N TYR A 900 0.09 -4.40 -5.05
CA TYR A 900 -0.09 -5.86 -4.99
C TYR A 900 1.01 -6.60 -5.73
N TRP A 901 1.57 -7.62 -5.08
CA TRP A 901 2.41 -8.63 -5.73
C TRP A 901 1.53 -9.75 -6.25
N ILE A 902 1.64 -10.07 -7.52
CA ILE A 902 0.89 -11.14 -8.18
C ILE A 902 1.57 -12.48 -7.91
N LEU A 903 0.77 -13.50 -7.58
CA LEU A 903 1.22 -14.86 -7.26
C LEU A 903 0.79 -15.88 -8.32
N LYS A 904 -0.46 -15.75 -8.78
CA LYS A 904 -1.11 -16.61 -9.78
C LYS A 904 -2.10 -15.79 -10.59
N ILE A 905 -2.30 -16.16 -11.84
CA ILE A 905 -3.32 -15.55 -12.72
C ILE A 905 -4.18 -16.63 -13.38
N ALA A 906 -5.40 -16.25 -13.74
CA ALA A 906 -6.33 -17.06 -14.52
C ALA A 906 -6.99 -16.19 -15.60
N ARG A 907 -7.43 -16.84 -16.68
CA ARG A 907 -8.25 -16.22 -17.73
C ARG A 907 -9.49 -15.60 -17.11
N ASP A 908 -9.93 -14.47 -17.63
CA ASP A 908 -11.17 -13.78 -17.27
C ASP A 908 -11.96 -13.46 -18.55
N GLU A 909 -12.67 -12.34 -18.59
CA GLU A 909 -13.21 -11.73 -19.80
C GLU A 909 -12.11 -11.07 -20.68
N PRO A 910 -12.39 -10.77 -21.96
CA PRO A 910 -11.45 -10.08 -22.83
C PRO A 910 -11.07 -8.70 -22.26
N GLY A 911 -9.77 -8.46 -22.04
CA GLY A 911 -9.26 -7.21 -21.46
C GLY A 911 -9.17 -7.20 -19.93
N SER A 912 -9.45 -8.31 -19.24
CA SER A 912 -9.14 -8.48 -17.81
C SER A 912 -8.46 -9.81 -17.51
N ILE A 913 -7.92 -9.94 -16.29
CA ILE A 913 -7.44 -11.20 -15.72
C ILE A 913 -7.90 -11.32 -14.27
N LEU A 914 -8.11 -12.54 -13.83
CA LEU A 914 -8.24 -12.87 -12.41
C LEU A 914 -6.85 -13.15 -11.85
N ALA A 915 -6.58 -12.70 -10.63
CA ALA A 915 -5.29 -12.87 -9.99
C ALA A 915 -5.41 -13.20 -8.50
N LEU A 916 -4.52 -14.06 -8.01
CA LEU A 916 -4.18 -14.09 -6.59
C LEU A 916 -3.02 -13.14 -6.35
N GLY A 917 -3.21 -12.20 -5.44
CA GLY A 917 -2.19 -11.24 -5.06
C GLY A 917 -2.10 -11.01 -3.55
N THR A 918 -0.97 -10.49 -3.10
CA THR A 918 -0.74 -10.06 -1.72
C THR A 918 -0.46 -8.57 -1.70
N HIS A 919 -1.12 -7.83 -0.82
CA HIS A 919 -0.89 -6.39 -0.69
C HIS A 919 0.51 -6.14 -0.11
N SER A 920 1.25 -5.17 -0.65
CA SER A 920 2.57 -4.77 -0.16
C SER A 920 2.52 -4.50 1.35
N GLY A 921 3.38 -5.17 2.12
CA GLY A 921 3.40 -5.07 3.59
C GLY A 921 2.36 -5.93 4.35
N ASN A 922 1.59 -6.78 3.67
CA ASN A 922 0.63 -7.71 4.30
C ASN A 922 0.81 -9.15 3.77
N ASN A 923 0.63 -10.15 4.65
CA ASN A 923 0.73 -11.57 4.31
C ASN A 923 -0.60 -12.18 3.84
N ASN A 924 -1.72 -11.45 3.93
CA ASN A 924 -3.02 -11.93 3.48
C ASN A 924 -3.06 -12.03 1.94
N ILE A 925 -3.64 -13.12 1.43
CA ILE A 925 -3.88 -13.31 -0.01
C ILE A 925 -5.28 -12.80 -0.35
N PHE A 926 -5.38 -12.14 -1.50
CA PHE A 926 -6.60 -11.58 -2.06
C PHE A 926 -6.87 -12.18 -3.43
N LEU A 927 -8.15 -12.43 -3.72
CA LEU A 927 -8.61 -12.66 -5.08
C LEU A 927 -8.96 -11.31 -5.70
N LEU A 928 -8.36 -11.03 -6.86
CA LEU A 928 -8.42 -9.75 -7.56
C LEU A 928 -8.96 -9.98 -8.98
N SER A 929 -9.75 -9.04 -9.49
CA SER A 929 -9.91 -8.83 -10.94
C SER A 929 -9.08 -7.62 -11.34
N ILE A 930 -8.29 -7.74 -12.40
CA ILE A 930 -7.35 -6.72 -12.87
C ILE A 930 -7.72 -6.39 -14.32
N LYS A 931 -8.16 -5.16 -14.57
CA LYS A 931 -8.45 -4.68 -15.93
C LYS A 931 -7.16 -4.22 -16.61
N LEU A 932 -6.89 -4.76 -17.81
CA LEU A 932 -5.68 -4.55 -18.60
C LEU A 932 -5.87 -3.45 -19.64
N LYS A 933 -5.96 -2.21 -19.14
CA LYS A 933 -6.20 -0.95 -19.89
C LYS A 933 -4.95 -0.44 -20.63
N GLY A 934 -5.00 0.71 -21.31
CA GLY A 934 -3.95 1.24 -22.20
C GLY A 934 -2.50 1.22 -21.65
N ARG A 935 -1.49 1.30 -22.53
CA ARG A 935 -0.07 1.00 -22.19
C ARG A 935 0.50 1.83 -21.05
N ILE A 936 0.08 3.09 -20.99
CA ILE A 936 0.47 4.05 -19.96
C ILE A 936 -0.30 3.90 -18.64
N MET A 937 -1.33 3.04 -18.59
CA MET A 937 -2.18 2.83 -17.42
C MET A 937 -1.65 1.76 -16.48
N ARG A 938 -1.70 2.11 -15.19
CA ARG A 938 -1.44 1.14 -14.13
C ARG A 938 -2.68 0.26 -13.99
N PRO A 939 -2.57 -1.08 -14.16
CA PRO A 939 -3.71 -1.97 -13.98
C PRO A 939 -4.29 -1.81 -12.57
N ASP A 940 -5.60 -1.59 -12.50
CA ASP A 940 -6.31 -1.35 -11.25
C ASP A 940 -6.89 -2.68 -10.71
N PRO A 941 -6.46 -3.16 -9.52
CA PRO A 941 -6.91 -4.41 -8.96
C PRO A 941 -8.18 -4.24 -8.11
N LYS A 942 -9.34 -4.62 -8.66
CA LYS A 942 -10.59 -4.77 -7.91
C LYS A 942 -10.50 -5.99 -6.98
N LYS A 943 -10.45 -5.77 -5.66
CA LYS A 943 -10.53 -6.86 -4.67
C LYS A 943 -11.91 -7.52 -4.72
N LEU A 944 -11.95 -8.80 -5.08
CA LEU A 944 -13.17 -9.62 -5.11
C LEU A 944 -13.39 -10.33 -3.77
N ALA A 945 -12.33 -10.93 -3.20
CA ALA A 945 -12.40 -11.63 -1.91
C ALA A 945 -11.06 -11.59 -1.14
N GLU A 946 -11.12 -11.93 0.16
CA GLU A 946 -9.96 -12.12 1.02
C GLU A 946 -9.89 -13.57 1.51
N LEU A 947 -8.74 -14.21 1.33
CA LEU A 947 -8.52 -15.61 1.64
C LEU A 947 -7.92 -15.74 3.05
N HIS A 948 -8.80 -15.69 4.06
CA HIS A 948 -8.39 -15.76 5.46
C HIS A 948 -7.73 -17.11 5.81
N GLY A 949 -6.60 -17.05 6.52
CA GLY A 949 -5.88 -18.24 7.01
C GLY A 949 -4.94 -18.91 6.00
N ILE A 950 -4.76 -18.33 4.80
CA ILE A 950 -3.78 -18.77 3.80
C ILE A 950 -2.65 -17.73 3.71
N SER A 951 -1.43 -18.17 3.42
CA SER A 951 -0.29 -17.30 3.07
C SER A 951 0.50 -17.86 1.88
N ILE A 952 1.42 -17.08 1.32
CA ILE A 952 2.23 -17.42 0.14
C ILE A 952 2.91 -18.81 0.25
N THR A 953 3.35 -19.19 1.46
CA THR A 953 4.05 -20.47 1.72
C THR A 953 3.18 -21.71 1.49
N HIS A 954 1.86 -21.55 1.34
CA HIS A 954 0.89 -22.63 1.15
C HIS A 954 0.62 -22.97 -0.33
N GLN A 955 1.33 -22.30 -1.26
CA GLN A 955 1.24 -22.52 -2.71
C GLN A 955 -0.20 -22.59 -3.25
N PRO A 956 -1.02 -21.52 -3.04
CA PRO A 956 -2.39 -21.50 -3.54
C PRO A 956 -2.41 -21.60 -5.08
N LYS A 957 -3.32 -22.42 -5.62
CA LYS A 957 -3.62 -22.49 -7.06
C LYS A 957 -4.94 -21.77 -7.35
N LEU A 958 -5.01 -21.10 -8.50
CA LEU A 958 -6.19 -20.42 -9.01
C LEU A 958 -6.64 -21.11 -10.31
N SER A 959 -7.92 -21.44 -10.40
CA SER A 959 -8.58 -21.96 -11.61
C SER A 959 -9.84 -21.16 -11.88
N LEU A 960 -10.18 -20.91 -13.14
CA LEU A 960 -11.51 -20.41 -13.53
C LEU A 960 -12.32 -21.59 -14.07
N LEU A 961 -13.47 -21.86 -13.45
CA LEU A 961 -14.41 -22.89 -13.88
C LEU A 961 -15.50 -22.23 -14.74
N ARG A 962 -15.83 -22.82 -15.88
CA ARG A 962 -16.88 -22.31 -16.78
C ARG A 962 -18.01 -23.34 -16.89
N GLY A 963 -19.21 -22.95 -16.48
CA GLY A 963 -20.41 -23.78 -16.57
C GLY A 963 -21.55 -23.09 -17.33
N ALA A 964 -22.59 -23.84 -17.67
CA ALA A 964 -23.75 -23.33 -18.43
C ALA A 964 -24.50 -22.17 -17.73
N ASN A 965 -24.28 -21.98 -16.42
CA ASN A 965 -24.97 -20.99 -15.59
C ASN A 965 -24.07 -19.81 -15.15
N GLY A 966 -22.78 -19.78 -15.50
CA GLY A 966 -21.85 -18.74 -15.04
C GLY A 966 -20.38 -19.17 -14.95
N SER A 967 -19.52 -18.23 -14.53
CA SER A 967 -18.09 -18.48 -14.28
C SER A 967 -17.79 -18.45 -12.78
N ILE A 968 -16.97 -19.39 -12.30
CA ILE A 968 -16.66 -19.54 -10.87
C ILE A 968 -15.14 -19.52 -10.68
N ALA A 969 -14.63 -18.56 -9.91
CA ALA A 969 -13.24 -18.55 -9.49
C ALA A 969 -13.03 -19.58 -8.37
N GLN A 970 -12.14 -20.55 -8.59
CA GLN A 970 -11.77 -21.58 -7.62
C GLN A 970 -10.33 -21.38 -7.14
N VAL A 971 -10.14 -21.40 -5.82
CA VAL A 971 -8.83 -21.36 -5.18
C VAL A 971 -8.64 -22.62 -4.34
N THR A 972 -7.51 -23.32 -4.55
CA THR A 972 -7.15 -24.48 -3.73
C THR A 972 -5.84 -24.22 -2.98
N ALA A 973 -5.79 -24.55 -1.70
CA ALA A 973 -4.60 -24.35 -0.87
C ALA A 973 -4.55 -25.33 0.31
N ALA A 974 -3.33 -25.60 0.79
CA ALA A 974 -3.13 -26.11 2.15
C ALA A 974 -3.30 -24.98 3.18
N THR A 975 -3.65 -25.30 4.42
CA THR A 975 -3.72 -24.33 5.53
C THR A 975 -2.80 -24.72 6.70
N PRO A 976 -2.41 -23.77 7.58
CA PRO A 976 -1.42 -23.99 8.65
C PRO A 976 -1.82 -25.09 9.66
N ASP A 977 -3.12 -25.31 9.83
CA ASP A 977 -3.72 -26.41 10.60
C ASP A 977 -3.51 -27.81 9.97
N GLY A 978 -2.90 -27.85 8.78
CA GLY A 978 -2.67 -29.08 8.04
C GLY A 978 -3.94 -29.63 7.39
N HIS A 979 -4.81 -28.74 6.93
CA HIS A 979 -6.00 -29.09 6.16
C HIS A 979 -5.86 -28.59 4.72
N TYR A 980 -6.68 -29.13 3.82
CA TYR A 980 -6.76 -28.68 2.43
C TYR A 980 -8.13 -28.06 2.23
N ARG A 981 -8.14 -26.84 1.71
CA ARG A 981 -9.35 -26.03 1.54
C ARG A 981 -9.54 -25.65 0.08
N VAL A 982 -10.80 -25.68 -0.32
CA VAL A 982 -11.29 -25.24 -1.63
C VAL A 982 -12.19 -24.04 -1.36
N TYR A 983 -11.89 -22.94 -2.02
CA TYR A 983 -12.70 -21.72 -1.97
C TYR A 983 -13.28 -21.51 -3.35
N ARG A 984 -14.58 -21.19 -3.44
CA ARG A 984 -15.21 -20.80 -4.70
C ARG A 984 -15.98 -19.51 -4.55
N LEU A 985 -15.83 -18.65 -5.54
CA LEU A 985 -16.57 -17.41 -5.70
C LEU A 985 -17.29 -17.46 -7.05
N ASP A 986 -18.62 -17.40 -7.01
CA ASP A 986 -19.42 -17.17 -8.20
C ASP A 986 -19.17 -15.72 -8.70
N LEU A 987 -18.79 -15.59 -9.96
CA LEU A 987 -18.46 -14.29 -10.58
C LEU A 987 -19.67 -13.68 -11.31
N THR A 988 -20.77 -14.40 -11.42
CA THR A 988 -21.97 -14.01 -12.17
C THR A 988 -22.57 -12.73 -11.60
N GLY A 989 -22.49 -11.62 -12.35
CA GLY A 989 -22.89 -10.27 -11.92
C GLY A 989 -21.89 -9.53 -11.00
N VAL A 990 -20.75 -10.15 -10.66
CA VAL A 990 -19.68 -9.54 -9.83
C VAL A 990 -18.66 -8.76 -10.69
N LEU A 991 -18.54 -9.11 -11.97
CA LEU A 991 -17.67 -8.44 -12.94
C LEU A 991 -18.34 -7.23 -13.63
N ASP A 992 -19.67 -7.24 -13.76
CA ASP A 992 -20.51 -6.16 -14.31
C ASP A 992 -20.72 -4.94 -13.38
N THR A 993 -20.21 -5.00 -12.14
CA THR A 993 -20.38 -3.97 -11.09
C THR A 993 -19.07 -3.32 -10.66
#